data_AF-A0A7M7SUT4-F1
#
_entry.id   AF-A0A7M7SUT4-F1
#
_cell.length_a   1.000
_cell.length_b   1.000
_cell.length_c   1.000
_cell.angle_alpha   90.00
_cell.angle_beta   90.00
_cell.angle_gamma   90.00
#
_symmetry.space_group_name_H-M   'P 1'
#
loop_
_entity.id
_entity.type
_entity.pdbx_description
1 polymer ?
#
loop_
_entity_poly.entity_id
_entity_poly.type
_entity_poly.pdbx_seq_one_letter_code
_entity_poly.pdbx_strand_id
1 'polypeptide(L)'
;MDTEEKDTVKKSVTDFGNETTIHGLQFVVNKKNIIYRLCWLGICTTFLVVFLIQGNVILKDFLRWPYSTKIDIVGRPNLAFPAVTVCNANMMRRSQIEGSRFEDLVNLDGGVEGADYDYSWWFSSAYRNWYASSSASSYGQSSDQNSNGRSSSSSQSDSASSSDGQSSSSNYDPSSSEESSSASSGESSGVTSDGQSSSSSYSPSSSEESSSASSGESSGGTSDGQSSSSNDGPSSSEEPASSSPGGSADGQSSSTNYGPPPSGSVSSFGLPNSEFPAPNWVNEWSWYDPSFFADFEFSENGWDGVSGGEDWQGFYEASKADDYSDFLNVINPTKEELEQYGHQLEDFIVQCTFDRRPCNISRDFHVWQNRHYGNCFTFNTELSPDNKNILTGKTGGLNGLHLTLFVEQPEYLGVLSHQTGAKVTIHHPNEYPFPEDNALSLGTGQETSIGIRQEYIKRLGGYYTNCTSDGKDTNFTSTTELSYSSVACKKICYQLHLSQLCKCVDDQFYDGFPTKCDVLNMTHQICRKFVEDLFLDDKLPCSCPPPCTEFKYVRTPSSSLWPSERYEEHLLRRLNGSANENLIRVLQSNELSRKNLIRLKIFYEDLNYEVVEMVPVYTIPSVLGSIGGLMGLYIGMSFISVFEVLFLVLRLIKIALIRIYSRINRVQPYPVKNV
;
A
#
# COMPACT_ATOMS: atom_id res chain seq x y z
N MET A 1 0.44 -75.40 36.36
CA MET A 1 0.38 -73.94 36.15
C MET A 1 1.31 -73.52 35.02
N ASP A 2 2.64 -73.50 35.20
CA ASP A 2 3.57 -72.88 34.24
C ASP A 2 3.51 -73.40 32.78
N THR A 3 3.08 -74.65 32.55
CA THR A 3 2.90 -75.23 31.21
C THR A 3 1.62 -74.72 30.52
N GLU A 4 0.47 -74.92 31.17
CA GLU A 4 -0.87 -74.44 30.78
C GLU A 4 -0.92 -72.91 30.61
N GLU A 5 -0.11 -72.21 31.41
CA GLU A 5 0.15 -70.78 31.32
C GLU A 5 0.86 -70.39 30.01
N LYS A 6 1.94 -71.10 29.64
CA LYS A 6 2.65 -70.88 28.37
C LYS A 6 1.74 -71.20 27.19
N ASP A 7 0.94 -72.24 27.29
CA ASP A 7 0.00 -72.65 26.25
C ASP A 7 -1.12 -71.62 26.04
N THR A 8 -1.62 -70.97 27.10
CA THR A 8 -2.65 -69.91 27.00
C THR A 8 -2.15 -68.65 26.28
N VAL A 9 -0.92 -68.19 26.59
CA VAL A 9 -0.31 -67.04 25.91
C VAL A 9 0.08 -67.40 24.48
N LYS A 10 0.73 -68.55 24.29
CA LYS A 10 1.13 -69.06 22.97
C LYS A 10 -0.08 -69.25 22.05
N LYS A 11 -1.18 -69.79 22.57
CA LYS A 11 -2.46 -69.88 21.84
C LYS A 11 -2.96 -68.50 21.44
N SER A 12 -3.09 -67.56 22.38
CA SER A 12 -3.57 -66.20 22.07
C SER A 12 -2.74 -65.47 20.99
N VAL A 13 -1.41 -65.67 20.97
CA VAL A 13 -0.52 -65.13 19.94
C VAL A 13 -0.60 -65.91 18.61
N THR A 14 -0.87 -67.21 18.67
CA THR A 14 -1.06 -68.05 17.47
C THR A 14 -2.39 -67.74 16.80
N ASP A 15 -3.48 -67.63 17.56
CA ASP A 15 -4.81 -67.22 17.09
C ASP A 15 -4.70 -65.85 16.38
N PHE A 16 -4.12 -64.84 17.05
CA PHE A 16 -3.87 -63.51 16.45
C PHE A 16 -3.01 -63.58 15.19
N GLY A 17 -1.91 -64.37 15.19
CA GLY A 17 -1.05 -64.51 14.03
C GLY A 17 -1.68 -65.24 12.83
N ASN A 18 -2.85 -65.87 13.00
CA ASN A 18 -3.64 -66.46 11.91
C ASN A 18 -4.79 -65.55 11.45
N GLU A 19 -5.36 -64.76 12.37
CA GLU A 19 -6.53 -63.91 12.12
C GLU A 19 -6.17 -62.47 11.70
N THR A 20 -4.98 -61.99 12.05
CA THR A 20 -4.60 -60.60 11.78
C THR A 20 -4.32 -60.31 10.32
N THR A 21 -4.67 -59.09 9.93
CA THR A 21 -4.42 -58.52 8.62
C THR A 21 -2.95 -58.11 8.38
N ILE A 22 -2.12 -58.02 9.44
CA ILE A 22 -0.69 -57.65 9.35
C ILE A 22 0.09 -58.64 8.48
N HIS A 23 0.73 -58.11 7.43
CA HIS A 23 1.47 -58.93 6.47
C HIS A 23 2.78 -59.47 7.07
N GLY A 24 3.16 -60.67 6.65
CA GLY A 24 4.37 -61.37 7.12
C GLY A 24 4.27 -62.01 8.51
N LEU A 25 3.46 -61.47 9.43
CA LEU A 25 3.41 -61.96 10.83
C LEU A 25 2.99 -63.43 10.93
N GLN A 26 2.03 -63.87 10.11
CA GLN A 26 1.63 -65.28 10.02
C GLN A 26 2.78 -66.24 9.70
N PHE A 27 3.81 -65.80 8.96
CA PHE A 27 4.98 -66.62 8.62
C PHE A 27 6.00 -66.67 9.77
N VAL A 28 6.08 -65.61 10.57
CA VAL A 28 6.87 -65.57 11.82
C VAL A 28 6.24 -66.43 12.91
N VAL A 29 4.91 -66.49 12.99
CA VAL A 29 4.18 -67.22 14.03
C VAL A 29 4.03 -68.71 13.72
N ASN A 30 3.57 -69.09 12.52
CA ASN A 30 3.06 -70.45 12.26
C ASN A 30 4.06 -71.46 11.67
N LYS A 31 5.23 -71.02 11.17
CA LYS A 31 6.16 -71.92 10.45
C LYS A 31 7.07 -72.70 11.42
N LYS A 32 7.26 -73.99 11.15
CA LYS A 32 8.08 -74.90 12.00
C LYS A 32 9.60 -74.72 11.81
N ASN A 33 10.06 -74.31 10.63
CA ASN A 33 11.49 -74.14 10.34
C ASN A 33 12.00 -72.80 10.90
N ILE A 34 12.93 -72.86 11.87
CA ILE A 34 13.51 -71.68 12.53
C ILE A 34 14.19 -70.71 11.57
N ILE A 35 14.89 -71.21 10.54
CA ILE A 35 15.58 -70.37 9.54
C ILE A 35 14.55 -69.52 8.78
N TYR A 36 13.47 -70.15 8.33
CA TYR A 36 12.38 -69.47 7.61
C TYR A 36 11.71 -68.38 8.48
N ARG A 37 11.53 -68.65 9.79
CA ARG A 37 11.00 -67.66 10.73
C ARG A 37 11.93 -66.46 10.89
N LEU A 38 13.24 -66.68 10.98
CA LEU A 38 14.24 -65.61 11.10
C LEU A 38 14.33 -64.76 9.82
N CYS A 39 14.23 -65.35 8.63
CA CYS A 39 14.17 -64.60 7.38
C CYS A 39 12.95 -63.67 7.31
N TRP A 40 11.75 -64.19 7.63
CA TRP A 40 10.54 -63.36 7.66
C TRP A 40 10.55 -62.31 8.77
N LEU A 41 11.12 -62.63 9.93
CA LEU A 41 11.32 -61.65 11.00
C LEU A 41 12.22 -60.51 10.52
N GLY A 42 13.35 -60.81 9.87
CA GLY A 42 14.26 -59.81 9.30
C GLY A 42 13.55 -58.89 8.29
N ILE A 43 12.79 -59.46 7.35
CA ILE A 43 12.02 -58.69 6.36
C ILE A 43 10.98 -57.77 7.03
N CYS A 44 10.17 -58.30 7.96
CA CYS A 44 9.19 -57.52 8.69
C CYS A 44 9.83 -56.41 9.54
N THR A 45 10.97 -56.68 10.18
CA THR A 45 11.73 -55.67 10.92
C THR A 45 12.30 -54.59 10.00
N THR A 46 12.84 -54.94 8.84
CA THR A 46 13.35 -53.96 7.86
C THR A 46 12.23 -53.04 7.38
N PHE A 47 11.08 -53.57 6.98
CA PHE A 47 9.95 -52.74 6.54
C PHE A 47 9.36 -51.89 7.67
N LEU A 48 9.31 -52.41 8.90
CA LEU A 48 8.92 -51.61 10.08
C LEU A 48 9.90 -50.44 10.33
N VAL A 49 11.21 -50.66 10.19
CA VAL A 49 12.22 -49.60 10.34
C VAL A 49 12.08 -48.55 9.23
N VAL A 50 11.89 -48.96 7.97
CA VAL A 50 11.65 -48.02 6.85
C VAL A 50 10.37 -47.20 7.05
N PHE A 51 9.28 -47.85 7.48
CA PHE A 51 8.03 -47.18 7.85
C PHE A 51 8.25 -46.13 8.96
N LEU A 52 8.95 -46.49 10.03
CA LEU A 52 9.22 -45.55 11.13
C LEU A 52 10.11 -44.38 10.71
N ILE A 53 11.10 -44.61 9.84
CA ILE A 53 11.95 -43.54 9.28
C ILE A 53 11.13 -42.60 8.41
N GLN A 54 10.38 -43.12 7.43
CA GLN A 54 9.59 -42.28 6.51
C GLN A 54 8.43 -41.57 7.22
N GLY A 55 7.76 -42.24 8.16
CA GLY A 55 6.75 -41.61 9.03
C GLY A 55 7.34 -40.51 9.90
N ASN A 56 8.57 -40.66 10.40
CA ASN A 56 9.26 -39.61 11.15
C ASN A 56 9.67 -38.41 10.27
N VAL A 57 10.05 -38.66 9.01
CA VAL A 57 10.32 -37.59 8.03
C VAL A 57 9.05 -36.79 7.75
N ILE A 58 7.95 -37.46 7.37
CA ILE A 58 6.66 -36.78 7.10
C ILE A 58 6.17 -36.01 8.34
N LEU A 59 6.30 -36.58 9.54
CA LEU A 59 5.91 -35.88 10.77
C LEU A 59 6.80 -34.66 11.05
N LYS A 60 8.11 -34.74 10.81
CA LYS A 60 9.03 -33.58 10.93
C LYS A 60 8.70 -32.50 9.91
N ASP A 61 8.41 -32.89 8.67
CA ASP A 61 8.05 -31.94 7.61
C ASP A 61 6.68 -31.31 7.84
N PHE A 62 5.72 -32.01 8.43
CA PHE A 62 4.47 -31.41 8.92
C PHE A 62 4.72 -30.42 10.07
N LEU A 63 5.52 -30.80 11.06
CA LEU A 63 5.83 -29.96 12.24
C LEU A 63 6.76 -28.76 11.93
N ARG A 64 7.28 -28.66 10.70
CA ARG A 64 7.96 -27.47 10.16
C ARG A 64 7.00 -26.40 9.64
N TRP A 65 5.69 -26.67 9.63
CA TRP A 65 4.64 -25.77 9.11
C TRP A 65 4.91 -25.22 7.68
N PRO A 66 5.28 -26.06 6.69
CA PRO A 66 5.54 -25.60 5.33
C PRO A 66 4.26 -25.15 4.64
N TYR A 67 4.35 -24.03 3.93
CA TYR A 67 3.30 -23.47 3.11
C TYR A 67 3.78 -23.28 1.66
N SER A 68 2.83 -23.21 0.74
CA SER A 68 3.03 -22.84 -0.67
C SER A 68 2.15 -21.64 -0.97
N THR A 69 2.61 -20.76 -1.86
CA THR A 69 1.76 -19.71 -2.42
C THR A 69 0.89 -20.30 -3.54
N LYS A 70 -0.39 -19.95 -3.55
CA LYS A 70 -1.33 -20.17 -4.64
C LYS A 70 -1.68 -18.80 -5.24
N ILE A 71 -1.67 -18.72 -6.56
CA ILE A 71 -2.03 -17.51 -7.32
C ILE A 71 -3.26 -17.84 -8.17
N ASP A 72 -4.37 -17.16 -7.93
CA ASP A 72 -5.59 -17.24 -8.75
C ASP A 72 -5.95 -15.86 -9.30
N ILE A 73 -6.38 -15.78 -10.57
CA ILE A 73 -6.91 -14.53 -11.15
C ILE A 73 -8.43 -14.55 -11.09
N VAL A 74 -9.04 -13.60 -10.38
CA VAL A 74 -10.49 -13.53 -10.18
C VAL A 74 -11.08 -12.33 -10.94
N GLY A 75 -11.77 -12.61 -12.04
CA GLY A 75 -12.52 -11.60 -12.80
C GLY A 75 -13.77 -11.12 -12.05
N ARG A 76 -14.07 -9.82 -12.16
CA ARG A 76 -15.29 -9.18 -11.64
C ARG A 76 -15.92 -8.27 -12.70
N PRO A 77 -17.25 -8.08 -12.70
CA PRO A 77 -17.89 -7.13 -13.62
C PRO A 77 -17.62 -5.66 -13.22
N ASN A 78 -17.31 -5.40 -11.95
CA ASN A 78 -16.88 -4.11 -11.43
C ASN A 78 -15.84 -4.34 -10.33
N LEU A 79 -14.87 -3.42 -10.19
CA LEU A 79 -13.94 -3.35 -9.08
C LEU A 79 -14.12 -2.03 -8.32
N ALA A 80 -13.76 -2.02 -7.04
CA ALA A 80 -13.58 -0.76 -6.32
C ALA A 80 -12.37 -0.02 -6.87
N PHE A 81 -12.50 1.27 -7.12
CA PHE A 81 -11.36 2.11 -7.45
C PHE A 81 -10.50 2.31 -6.18
N PRO A 82 -9.17 2.42 -6.27
CA PRO A 82 -8.34 2.76 -5.11
C PRO A 82 -8.57 4.20 -4.64
N ALA A 83 -8.05 4.54 -3.46
CA ALA A 83 -7.80 5.94 -3.13
C ALA A 83 -6.59 6.45 -3.92
N VAL A 84 -6.66 7.71 -4.34
CA VAL A 84 -5.58 8.39 -5.07
C VAL A 84 -5.28 9.70 -4.37
N THR A 85 -4.14 9.76 -3.68
CA THR A 85 -3.62 10.99 -3.09
C THR A 85 -2.66 11.66 -4.05
N VAL A 86 -2.90 12.93 -4.36
CA VAL A 86 -1.97 13.80 -5.09
C VAL A 86 -1.50 14.94 -4.19
N CYS A 87 -0.20 15.23 -4.18
CA CYS A 87 0.39 16.35 -3.46
C CYS A 87 1.22 17.20 -4.44
N ASN A 88 1.33 18.51 -4.20
CA ASN A 88 2.33 19.33 -4.87
C ASN A 88 3.74 18.93 -4.38
N ALA A 89 4.78 19.12 -5.18
CA ALA A 89 6.15 18.96 -4.72
C ALA A 89 6.60 20.11 -3.80
N ASN A 90 5.96 21.28 -3.90
CA ASN A 90 6.17 22.42 -3.01
C ASN A 90 5.23 22.36 -1.79
N MET A 91 5.79 22.55 -0.59
CA MET A 91 5.09 22.43 0.68
C MET A 91 4.23 23.67 1.02
N MET A 92 4.73 24.88 0.76
CA MET A 92 4.07 26.14 1.12
C MET A 92 4.18 27.16 -0.03
N ARG A 93 3.08 27.87 -0.31
CA ARG A 93 3.05 28.91 -1.34
C ARG A 93 3.77 30.17 -0.87
N ARG A 94 4.74 30.64 -1.66
CA ARG A 94 5.52 31.87 -1.39
C ARG A 94 4.66 33.05 -0.95
N SER A 95 3.58 33.36 -1.68
CA SER A 95 2.70 34.49 -1.38
C SER A 95 1.92 34.38 -0.07
N GLN A 96 1.82 33.19 0.51
CA GLN A 96 0.99 32.96 1.70
C GLN A 96 1.81 32.95 2.99
N ILE A 97 3.10 32.68 2.89
CA ILE A 97 4.03 32.80 4.02
C ILE A 97 4.55 34.23 4.21
N GLU A 98 4.27 35.16 3.29
CA GLU A 98 4.59 36.58 3.44
C GLU A 98 3.95 37.17 4.71
N GLY A 99 4.76 37.69 5.62
CA GLY A 99 4.35 38.23 6.92
C GLY A 99 4.07 37.17 8.01
N SER A 100 4.44 35.91 7.78
CA SER A 100 4.41 34.82 8.78
C SER A 100 5.78 34.64 9.46
N ARG A 101 5.90 33.71 10.41
CA ARG A 101 7.21 33.29 10.97
C ARG A 101 8.15 32.63 9.95
N PHE A 102 7.68 32.35 8.74
CA PHE A 102 8.44 31.80 7.63
C PHE A 102 8.90 32.86 6.61
N GLU A 103 8.63 34.16 6.87
CA GLU A 103 9.03 35.29 5.99
C GLU A 103 10.49 35.19 5.53
N ASP A 104 11.43 34.88 6.44
CA ASP A 104 12.84 34.86 6.07
C ASP A 104 13.24 33.68 5.16
N LEU A 105 12.38 32.66 4.97
CA LEU A 105 12.55 31.69 3.88
C LEU A 105 12.31 32.32 2.50
N VAL A 106 11.45 33.33 2.40
CA VAL A 106 11.24 34.12 1.18
C VAL A 106 12.46 35.01 0.89
N ASN A 107 13.06 35.56 1.95
CA ASN A 107 14.26 36.40 1.88
C ASN A 107 15.53 35.59 1.55
N LEU A 108 15.65 34.38 2.10
CA LEU A 108 16.68 33.39 1.76
C LEU A 108 16.66 33.00 0.28
N ASP A 109 15.46 32.74 -0.24
CA ASP A 109 15.26 32.40 -1.65
C ASP A 109 15.54 33.60 -2.58
N GLY A 110 15.58 34.82 -2.03
CA GLY A 110 16.42 35.97 -2.42
C GLY A 110 16.12 36.67 -3.75
N GLY A 111 15.47 36.00 -4.68
CA GLY A 111 15.55 36.35 -6.10
C GLY A 111 16.95 36.01 -6.63
N VAL A 112 17.03 35.03 -7.54
CA VAL A 112 18.32 34.55 -8.01
C VAL A 112 19.00 35.62 -8.87
N GLU A 113 19.93 36.40 -8.30
CA GLU A 113 20.88 37.24 -9.05
C GLU A 113 21.79 36.33 -9.90
N GLY A 114 21.27 35.88 -11.05
CA GLY A 114 21.98 35.01 -11.99
C GLY A 114 21.16 33.94 -12.69
N ALA A 115 19.87 33.72 -12.36
CA ALA A 115 19.02 32.76 -13.08
C ALA A 115 17.76 33.43 -13.65
N ASP A 116 17.46 33.08 -14.90
CA ASP A 116 16.49 33.72 -15.81
C ASP A 116 15.01 33.38 -15.47
N TYR A 117 14.67 33.38 -14.18
CA TYR A 117 13.37 32.97 -13.63
C TYR A 117 12.78 34.05 -12.71
N ASP A 118 12.97 35.32 -13.05
CA ASP A 118 12.38 36.42 -12.28
C ASP A 118 10.85 36.41 -12.39
N TYR A 119 10.18 35.73 -11.46
CA TYR A 119 8.74 35.77 -11.27
C TYR A 119 8.27 37.06 -10.55
N SER A 120 9.09 38.09 -10.37
CA SER A 120 8.65 39.38 -9.79
C SER A 120 7.42 39.97 -10.50
N TRP A 121 7.29 39.76 -11.82
CA TRP A 121 6.12 40.18 -12.60
C TRP A 121 4.82 39.55 -12.09
N TRP A 122 4.84 38.30 -11.63
CA TRP A 122 3.67 37.57 -11.11
C TRP A 122 3.09 38.27 -9.88
N PHE A 123 3.96 38.63 -8.94
CA PHE A 123 3.58 39.33 -7.71
C PHE A 123 3.33 40.83 -7.94
N SER A 124 3.86 41.42 -9.02
CA SER A 124 3.78 42.87 -9.26
C SER A 124 2.34 43.41 -9.35
N SER A 125 2.08 44.55 -8.70
CA SER A 125 0.81 45.26 -8.80
C SER A 125 0.55 45.81 -10.20
N ALA A 126 1.61 46.14 -10.95
CA ALA A 126 1.53 46.57 -12.34
C ALA A 126 0.93 45.48 -13.25
N TYR A 127 1.39 44.23 -13.12
CA TYR A 127 0.86 43.10 -13.87
C TYR A 127 -0.55 42.71 -13.43
N ARG A 128 -0.82 42.67 -12.11
CA ARG A 128 -2.18 42.45 -11.58
C ARG A 128 -3.18 43.46 -12.15
N ASN A 129 -2.83 44.75 -12.18
CA ASN A 129 -3.67 45.81 -12.74
C ASN A 129 -3.78 45.74 -14.27
N TRP A 130 -2.68 45.45 -14.98
CA TRP A 130 -2.69 45.26 -16.43
C TRP A 130 -3.60 44.09 -16.83
N TYR A 131 -3.48 42.94 -16.15
CA TYR A 131 -4.34 41.78 -16.38
C TYR A 131 -5.81 42.09 -16.08
N ALA A 132 -6.12 42.72 -14.95
CA ALA A 132 -7.48 43.14 -14.59
C ALA A 132 -8.09 44.12 -15.62
N SER A 133 -7.29 45.02 -16.19
CA SER A 133 -7.73 45.91 -17.28
C SER A 133 -7.92 45.18 -18.61
N SER A 134 -7.13 44.12 -18.86
CA SER A 134 -7.20 43.33 -20.09
C SER A 134 -8.36 42.35 -20.09
N SER A 135 -8.65 41.70 -18.95
CA SER A 135 -9.81 40.81 -18.80
C SER A 135 -11.13 41.58 -18.85
N ALA A 136 -11.18 42.77 -18.25
CA ALA A 136 -12.32 43.69 -18.39
C ALA A 136 -12.57 44.10 -19.85
N SER A 137 -11.50 44.23 -20.66
CA SER A 137 -11.60 44.55 -22.09
C SER A 137 -12.15 43.40 -22.94
N SER A 138 -12.16 42.15 -22.44
CA SER A 138 -12.72 40.98 -23.13
C SER A 138 -14.22 40.76 -22.85
N TYR A 139 -14.82 41.47 -21.87
CA TYR A 139 -16.24 41.39 -21.52
C TYR A 139 -17.00 42.64 -22.00
N GLY A 140 -16.82 42.98 -23.29
CA GLY A 140 -17.05 44.35 -23.77
C GLY A 140 -17.71 44.56 -25.12
N GLN A 141 -18.33 43.56 -25.78
CA GLN A 141 -19.30 43.83 -26.88
C GLN A 141 -20.09 42.59 -27.36
N SER A 142 -21.31 42.41 -26.84
CA SER A 142 -22.42 41.76 -27.56
C SER A 142 -23.77 42.25 -27.05
N SER A 143 -24.01 43.56 -27.12
CA SER A 143 -25.35 44.12 -26.90
C SER A 143 -26.22 43.86 -28.13
N ASP A 144 -27.10 42.86 -28.05
CA ASP A 144 -28.08 42.56 -29.09
C ASP A 144 -28.95 43.78 -29.42
N GLN A 145 -28.78 44.34 -30.62
CA GLN A 145 -29.82 45.13 -31.28
C GLN A 145 -30.48 44.31 -32.39
N ASN A 146 -31.41 43.45 -31.97
CA ASN A 146 -32.34 42.81 -32.88
C ASN A 146 -33.40 43.82 -33.34
N SER A 147 -33.21 44.42 -34.53
CA SER A 147 -34.32 44.99 -35.28
C SER A 147 -34.18 44.73 -36.78
N ASN A 148 -35.09 43.91 -37.31
CA ASN A 148 -35.16 43.59 -38.73
C ASN A 148 -35.63 44.81 -39.53
N GLY A 149 -34.72 45.40 -40.32
CA GLY A 149 -35.00 46.49 -41.24
C GLY A 149 -34.55 46.18 -42.67
N ARG A 150 -35.26 45.29 -43.37
CA ARG A 150 -35.05 45.10 -44.82
C ARG A 150 -35.60 46.31 -45.58
N SER A 151 -34.72 47.12 -46.17
CA SER A 151 -35.06 47.97 -47.31
C SER A 151 -33.95 47.94 -48.37
N SER A 152 -34.36 47.65 -49.59
CA SER A 152 -33.52 47.55 -50.78
C SER A 152 -33.19 48.92 -51.36
N SER A 153 -31.96 49.12 -51.85
CA SER A 153 -31.73 49.93 -53.04
C SER A 153 -30.43 49.51 -53.75
N SER A 154 -30.39 49.74 -55.06
CA SER A 154 -29.43 49.19 -56.01
C SER A 154 -28.76 50.28 -56.85
N SER A 155 -27.45 50.23 -57.04
CA SER A 155 -26.64 50.86 -58.11
C SER A 155 -25.16 50.44 -57.87
N GLN A 156 -24.35 49.92 -58.80
CA GLN A 156 -23.84 50.48 -60.07
C GLN A 156 -23.24 51.90 -59.93
N SER A 157 -22.05 52.23 -60.42
CA SER A 157 -20.86 51.48 -60.87
C SER A 157 -19.70 52.50 -61.04
N ASP A 158 -18.49 52.01 -61.34
CA ASP A 158 -17.42 52.74 -62.07
C ASP A 158 -16.62 53.91 -61.43
N SER A 159 -15.33 53.61 -61.23
CA SER A 159 -14.17 54.29 -61.87
C SER A 159 -13.67 55.71 -61.46
N ALA A 160 -12.53 55.68 -60.75
CA ALA A 160 -11.22 56.27 -61.15
C ALA A 160 -10.78 57.73 -60.80
N SER A 161 -9.45 57.86 -60.61
CA SER A 161 -8.57 59.06 -60.59
C SER A 161 -8.57 59.95 -59.31
N SER A 162 -7.48 59.92 -58.51
CA SER A 162 -6.38 60.93 -58.40
C SER A 162 -6.80 62.27 -57.74
N SER A 163 -6.08 62.97 -56.83
CA SER A 163 -4.72 62.93 -56.25
C SER A 163 -4.66 64.01 -55.12
N ASP A 164 -3.74 64.14 -54.17
CA ASP A 164 -2.44 63.50 -53.85
C ASP A 164 -2.10 63.68 -52.33
N GLY A 165 -0.91 63.26 -51.85
CA GLY A 165 -0.43 63.62 -50.49
C GLY A 165 0.66 62.69 -49.89
N GLN A 166 1.92 63.12 -49.97
CA GLN A 166 3.14 62.44 -49.43
C GLN A 166 3.09 62.32 -47.88
N SER A 167 3.76 61.39 -47.19
CA SER A 167 5.19 61.00 -47.26
C SER A 167 5.46 59.72 -46.42
N SER A 168 6.01 58.63 -46.98
CA SER A 168 7.42 58.14 -46.84
C SER A 168 7.90 57.81 -45.40
N SER A 169 8.48 56.65 -45.04
CA SER A 169 9.01 55.49 -45.80
C SER A 169 9.03 54.24 -44.89
N SER A 170 8.55 53.06 -45.33
CA SER A 170 9.33 51.93 -45.89
C SER A 170 9.80 50.86 -44.87
N ASN A 171 9.02 49.78 -44.76
CA ASN A 171 9.52 48.44 -44.41
C ASN A 171 10.46 47.93 -45.52
N TYR A 172 11.28 46.91 -45.23
CA TYR A 172 11.30 45.69 -46.05
C TYR A 172 11.82 44.47 -45.27
N ASP A 173 11.22 43.33 -45.59
CA ASP A 173 11.43 41.99 -45.02
C ASP A 173 12.18 41.10 -46.08
N PRO A 174 12.22 39.74 -46.07
CA PRO A 174 13.48 39.05 -45.79
C PRO A 174 13.98 38.07 -46.89
N SER A 175 15.04 37.34 -46.54
CA SER A 175 15.45 36.00 -47.03
C SER A 175 16.30 35.85 -48.31
N SER A 176 17.47 35.20 -48.15
CA SER A 176 17.83 33.88 -48.72
C SER A 176 19.32 33.73 -49.08
N SER A 177 19.98 32.69 -48.56
CA SER A 177 21.10 31.98 -49.22
C SER A 177 21.50 30.72 -48.43
N GLU A 178 21.36 29.56 -49.06
CA GLU A 178 22.26 28.41 -48.87
C GLU A 178 23.53 28.70 -49.72
N GLU A 179 24.69 28.05 -49.64
CA GLU A 179 25.12 26.78 -49.04
C GLU A 179 26.67 26.83 -48.92
N SER A 180 27.30 26.16 -47.94
CA SER A 180 28.64 25.55 -48.11
C SER A 180 29.12 24.83 -46.85
N SER A 181 29.91 23.78 -47.05
CA SER A 181 30.35 22.82 -46.04
C SER A 181 31.88 22.83 -45.84
N SER A 182 32.34 22.49 -44.64
CA SER A 182 33.59 21.74 -44.39
C SER A 182 33.79 21.46 -42.91
N ALA A 183 34.51 20.38 -42.59
CA ALA A 183 34.73 19.89 -41.22
C ALA A 183 36.23 19.74 -40.92
N SER A 184 36.61 20.02 -39.68
CA SER A 184 37.89 19.68 -39.01
C SER A 184 37.89 20.34 -37.62
N SER A 185 38.37 19.85 -36.48
CA SER A 185 38.89 18.57 -35.95
C SER A 185 40.00 18.93 -34.93
N GLY A 186 39.98 18.35 -33.73
CA GLY A 186 41.05 18.47 -32.71
C GLY A 186 40.60 19.09 -31.38
N GLU A 187 41.12 18.71 -30.21
CA GLU A 187 42.04 17.60 -29.88
C GLU A 187 42.10 17.34 -28.35
N SER A 188 42.38 16.08 -27.91
CA SER A 188 42.98 15.63 -26.62
C SER A 188 42.58 16.29 -25.26
N SER A 189 42.16 15.63 -24.16
CA SER A 189 42.65 14.41 -23.44
C SER A 189 41.60 13.95 -22.38
N GLY A 190 41.72 12.90 -21.54
CA GLY A 190 42.67 11.78 -21.39
C GLY A 190 43.07 11.44 -19.91
N VAL A 191 43.16 10.14 -19.54
CA VAL A 191 43.63 9.56 -18.23
C VAL A 191 42.61 9.71 -17.05
N THR A 192 42.27 8.75 -16.15
CA THR A 192 42.86 7.46 -15.66
C THR A 192 41.80 6.39 -15.24
N SER A 193 42.14 5.10 -15.43
CA SER A 193 41.85 3.85 -14.67
C SER A 193 40.68 3.66 -13.65
N ASP A 194 39.86 2.64 -13.95
CA ASP A 194 39.50 1.43 -13.16
C ASP A 194 39.00 1.46 -11.70
N GLY A 195 37.85 0.81 -11.44
CA GLY A 195 37.29 0.66 -10.08
C GLY A 195 36.03 -0.22 -9.88
N GLN A 196 35.86 -1.32 -10.63
CA GLN A 196 34.92 -2.45 -10.35
C GLN A 196 33.43 -2.15 -10.01
N SER A 197 32.53 -2.40 -10.96
CA SER A 197 31.13 -2.78 -10.68
C SER A 197 30.84 -4.18 -11.20
N SER A 198 30.32 -5.07 -10.34
CA SER A 198 30.03 -6.46 -10.67
C SER A 198 28.63 -6.62 -11.26
N SER A 199 28.56 -6.83 -12.58
CA SER A 199 27.32 -7.17 -13.29
C SER A 199 27.23 -8.68 -13.58
N SER A 200 26.04 -9.24 -13.35
CA SER A 200 25.62 -10.55 -13.86
C SER A 200 24.22 -10.38 -14.46
N SER A 201 24.06 -10.14 -15.77
CA SER A 201 24.29 -11.07 -16.89
C SER A 201 23.29 -12.23 -16.91
N TYR A 202 22.42 -12.19 -17.93
CA TYR A 202 21.26 -13.06 -18.14
C TYR A 202 21.58 -14.19 -19.14
N SER A 203 20.84 -15.30 -19.06
CA SER A 203 20.69 -16.35 -20.11
C SER A 203 21.85 -17.37 -20.26
N PRO A 204 21.65 -18.55 -20.94
CA PRO A 204 20.41 -19.20 -21.38
C PRO A 204 20.28 -20.71 -20.98
N SER A 205 19.18 -21.31 -21.44
CA SER A 205 18.79 -22.74 -21.43
C SER A 205 19.84 -23.80 -21.83
N SER A 206 19.66 -25.02 -21.29
CA SER A 206 20.13 -26.28 -21.90
C SER A 206 19.06 -27.38 -21.83
N SER A 207 18.92 -28.15 -22.91
CA SER A 207 17.92 -29.20 -23.12
C SER A 207 18.55 -30.55 -23.44
N GLU A 208 17.97 -31.65 -22.96
CA GLU A 208 18.10 -33.04 -23.46
C GLU A 208 16.82 -33.79 -22.99
N GLU A 209 15.93 -34.26 -23.87
CA GLU A 209 15.88 -35.61 -24.47
C GLU A 209 15.82 -36.79 -23.47
N SER A 210 15.06 -37.87 -23.67
CA SER A 210 13.90 -38.18 -24.53
C SER A 210 13.32 -39.55 -24.09
N SER A 211 12.05 -39.87 -24.39
CA SER A 211 11.53 -41.21 -24.78
C SER A 211 10.04 -41.44 -24.44
N SER A 212 9.42 -42.29 -25.26
CA SER A 212 7.97 -42.51 -25.38
C SER A 212 7.52 -43.90 -24.91
N ALA A 213 6.30 -44.02 -24.37
CA ALA A 213 5.54 -45.28 -24.38
C ALA A 213 4.02 -45.02 -24.34
N SER A 214 3.23 -45.89 -24.99
CA SER A 214 1.81 -45.68 -25.30
C SER A 214 0.93 -46.89 -24.95
N SER A 215 -0.21 -46.66 -24.30
CA SER A 215 -1.42 -47.50 -24.25
C SER A 215 -2.45 -46.82 -23.34
N GLY A 216 -3.74 -46.61 -23.65
CA GLY A 216 -4.54 -47.08 -24.78
C GLY A 216 -5.56 -48.13 -24.32
N GLU A 217 -6.81 -47.73 -24.07
CA GLU A 217 -8.00 -48.57 -24.26
C GLU A 217 -9.31 -47.77 -24.20
N SER A 218 -10.39 -48.34 -24.76
CA SER A 218 -11.60 -47.63 -25.18
C SER A 218 -12.88 -48.48 -25.12
N SER A 219 -13.97 -47.92 -24.59
CA SER A 219 -15.38 -48.28 -24.87
C SER A 219 -16.25 -47.22 -24.16
N GLY A 220 -17.28 -46.60 -24.76
CA GLY A 220 -18.46 -47.21 -25.37
C GLY A 220 -19.49 -47.50 -24.27
N GLY A 221 -20.70 -46.92 -24.19
CA GLY A 221 -21.44 -46.06 -25.11
C GLY A 221 -22.85 -46.62 -25.34
N THR A 222 -23.90 -45.90 -24.95
CA THR A 222 -25.30 -46.07 -25.40
C THR A 222 -26.14 -44.84 -25.04
N SER A 223 -27.15 -44.57 -25.86
CA SER A 223 -28.06 -43.41 -25.80
C SER A 223 -29.51 -43.83 -25.49
N ASP A 224 -30.43 -42.86 -25.65
CA ASP A 224 -31.90 -42.99 -25.70
C ASP A 224 -32.61 -42.93 -24.33
N GLY A 225 -33.68 -42.15 -24.13
CA GLY A 225 -34.31 -41.11 -24.96
C GLY A 225 -35.73 -40.73 -24.47
N GLN A 226 -36.19 -39.50 -24.76
CA GLN A 226 -37.62 -39.04 -24.70
C GLN A 226 -38.30 -39.02 -23.29
N SER A 227 -39.33 -38.21 -22.95
CA SER A 227 -40.01 -37.05 -23.59
C SER A 227 -40.89 -36.25 -22.58
N SER A 228 -41.30 -35.03 -22.98
CA SER A 228 -42.63 -34.40 -22.74
C SER A 228 -43.20 -34.10 -21.32
N SER A 229 -43.09 -32.82 -20.93
CA SER A 229 -44.19 -31.85 -20.63
C SER A 229 -45.25 -32.01 -19.52
N SER A 230 -45.42 -30.89 -18.77
CA SER A 230 -46.68 -30.27 -18.26
C SER A 230 -47.11 -30.41 -16.77
N ASN A 231 -47.18 -29.23 -16.13
CA ASN A 231 -48.05 -28.70 -15.04
C ASN A 231 -48.67 -29.63 -13.96
N ASP A 232 -48.49 -29.25 -12.67
CA ASP A 232 -49.55 -28.63 -11.84
C ASP A 232 -49.01 -28.12 -10.46
N GLY A 233 -49.71 -27.17 -9.82
CA GLY A 233 -49.44 -26.67 -8.45
C GLY A 233 -50.16 -27.48 -7.34
N PRO A 234 -50.28 -27.05 -6.05
CA PRO A 234 -50.39 -25.64 -5.57
C PRO A 234 -49.78 -25.27 -4.17
N SER A 235 -49.89 -23.99 -3.75
CA SER A 235 -50.03 -23.44 -2.34
C SER A 235 -48.97 -23.76 -1.23
N SER A 236 -48.66 -22.91 -0.23
CA SER A 236 -49.11 -21.56 0.22
C SER A 236 -48.16 -20.97 1.32
N SER A 237 -48.34 -19.66 1.67
CA SER A 237 -47.99 -18.96 2.95
C SER A 237 -46.50 -18.82 3.36
N GLU A 238 -46.00 -17.72 3.95
CA GLU A 238 -46.57 -16.41 4.35
C GLU A 238 -45.45 -15.35 4.57
N GLU A 239 -45.75 -14.05 4.40
CA GLU A 239 -44.92 -12.89 4.85
C GLU A 239 -45.53 -12.26 6.13
N PRO A 240 -44.85 -11.26 6.75
CA PRO A 240 -45.57 -9.99 6.93
C PRO A 240 -44.75 -8.71 6.73
N ALA A 241 -45.45 -7.63 6.35
CA ALA A 241 -44.97 -6.25 6.35
C ALA A 241 -46.07 -5.27 6.83
N SER A 242 -45.67 -4.15 7.44
CA SER A 242 -46.51 -2.98 7.76
C SER A 242 -45.57 -1.79 8.10
N SER A 243 -45.81 -0.49 7.85
CA SER A 243 -46.74 0.37 7.09
C SER A 243 -47.09 1.57 7.98
N SER A 244 -46.75 2.78 7.53
CA SER A 244 -46.96 4.05 8.26
C SER A 244 -48.42 4.52 8.30
N PRO A 245 -48.74 5.55 9.12
CA PRO A 245 -49.80 6.50 8.82
C PRO A 245 -49.29 7.97 8.80
N GLY A 246 -50.10 8.88 8.24
CA GLY A 246 -49.86 10.34 8.26
C GLY A 246 -51.12 11.13 8.65
N GLY A 247 -50.98 12.45 8.84
CA GLY A 247 -52.08 13.36 9.15
C GLY A 247 -51.63 14.83 9.26
N SER A 248 -52.48 15.76 8.79
CA SER A 248 -52.16 17.18 8.55
C SER A 248 -52.70 18.12 9.63
N ALA A 249 -52.15 19.35 9.75
CA ALA A 249 -52.88 20.64 9.64
C ALA A 249 -52.10 21.87 10.16
N ASP A 250 -52.27 22.99 9.45
CA ASP A 250 -52.22 24.42 9.85
C ASP A 250 -50.99 25.02 10.55
N GLY A 251 -50.79 26.33 10.35
CA GLY A 251 -49.63 27.06 10.86
C GLY A 251 -49.93 28.53 11.20
N GLN A 252 -48.92 29.24 11.70
CA GLN A 252 -48.94 30.71 11.85
C GLN A 252 -47.51 31.28 11.91
N SER A 253 -47.38 32.53 11.48
CA SER A 253 -46.13 33.28 11.43
C SER A 253 -45.71 33.86 12.79
N SER A 254 -44.41 33.84 13.11
CA SER A 254 -43.80 34.94 13.88
C SER A 254 -42.29 35.03 13.61
N SER A 255 -41.78 36.26 13.59
CA SER A 255 -40.39 36.61 13.29
C SER A 255 -39.72 37.24 14.51
N THR A 256 -38.57 36.72 14.94
CA THR A 256 -37.60 37.49 15.75
C THR A 256 -36.15 37.08 15.42
N ASN A 257 -35.31 38.06 15.09
CA ASN A 257 -33.86 37.92 15.13
C ASN A 257 -33.39 37.88 16.60
N TYR A 258 -32.32 37.14 16.90
CA TYR A 258 -31.15 37.59 17.69
C TYR A 258 -30.17 36.42 17.94
N GLY A 259 -28.87 36.67 17.72
CA GLY A 259 -27.77 35.87 18.28
C GLY A 259 -27.06 34.90 17.32
N PRO A 260 -25.70 34.88 17.27
CA PRO A 260 -24.95 33.82 16.61
C PRO A 260 -25.02 32.52 17.43
N PRO A 261 -24.99 31.33 16.79
CA PRO A 261 -24.93 30.06 17.52
C PRO A 261 -23.57 29.93 18.25
N PRO A 262 -23.54 29.24 19.41
CA PRO A 262 -22.31 29.09 20.17
C PRO A 262 -21.29 28.24 19.42
N SER A 263 -20.01 28.54 19.64
CA SER A 263 -18.86 27.77 19.19
C SER A 263 -18.99 26.29 19.59
N GLY A 264 -19.32 25.44 18.63
CA GLY A 264 -19.25 23.99 18.79
C GLY A 264 -17.80 23.58 18.99
N SER A 265 -17.51 22.94 20.12
CA SER A 265 -16.19 22.39 20.40
C SER A 265 -15.81 21.35 19.34
N VAL A 266 -14.76 21.64 18.56
CA VAL A 266 -14.04 20.61 17.81
C VAL A 266 -13.61 19.54 18.83
N SER A 267 -13.91 18.28 18.54
CA SER A 267 -13.53 17.16 19.39
C SER A 267 -12.01 17.02 19.39
N SER A 268 -11.37 17.57 20.42
CA SER A 268 -9.93 17.43 20.63
C SER A 268 -9.56 15.96 20.78
N PHE A 269 -8.47 15.56 20.13
CA PHE A 269 -7.89 14.22 20.25
C PHE A 269 -7.44 13.98 21.69
N GLY A 270 -8.32 13.36 22.48
CA GLY A 270 -7.97 12.84 23.79
C GLY A 270 -7.03 11.65 23.63
N LEU A 271 -5.73 11.89 23.67
CA LEU A 271 -4.82 10.89 24.24
C LEU A 271 -5.42 10.48 25.59
N PRO A 272 -5.59 9.18 25.88
CA PRO A 272 -6.16 8.77 27.14
C PRO A 272 -5.29 9.33 28.28
N ASN A 273 -5.93 9.97 29.26
CA ASN A 273 -5.32 10.33 30.54
C ASN A 273 -5.04 9.07 31.37
N SER A 274 -4.17 8.23 30.84
CA SER A 274 -3.38 7.29 31.59
C SER A 274 -1.96 7.84 31.61
N GLU A 275 -1.46 8.11 32.81
CA GLU A 275 -0.06 7.81 33.11
C GLU A 275 0.14 6.35 32.70
N PHE A 276 0.61 6.12 31.47
CA PHE A 276 0.91 4.77 31.02
C PHE A 276 2.03 4.28 31.93
N PRO A 277 1.80 3.25 32.77
CA PRO A 277 2.89 2.69 33.54
C PRO A 277 3.91 2.21 32.51
N ALA A 278 5.14 2.74 32.62
CA ALA A 278 6.26 2.28 31.82
C ALA A 278 6.24 0.75 31.86
N PRO A 279 6.20 0.05 30.71
CA PRO A 279 6.07 -1.41 30.71
C PRO A 279 7.08 -2.03 31.67
N ASN A 280 6.71 -3.05 32.44
CA ASN A 280 7.56 -3.54 33.54
C ASN A 280 8.97 -4.03 33.10
N TRP A 281 9.20 -4.21 31.79
CA TRP A 281 10.49 -4.49 31.16
C TRP A 281 11.37 -3.25 30.90
N VAL A 282 10.90 -2.02 31.13
CA VAL A 282 11.72 -0.79 31.08
C VAL A 282 12.83 -0.80 32.15
N ASN A 283 12.69 -1.62 33.20
CA ASN A 283 13.75 -1.88 34.19
C ASN A 283 14.83 -2.86 33.69
N GLU A 284 14.72 -3.42 32.48
CA GLU A 284 15.64 -4.44 31.93
C GLU A 284 16.44 -3.93 30.71
N TRP A 285 16.53 -2.61 30.55
CA TRP A 285 17.42 -1.96 29.57
C TRP A 285 18.87 -1.85 30.06
N SER A 286 19.53 -3.01 30.18
CA SER A 286 20.95 -3.12 30.58
C SER A 286 21.97 -2.60 29.53
N TRP A 287 21.51 -2.01 28.42
CA TRP A 287 22.34 -1.31 27.44
C TRP A 287 22.27 0.22 27.56
N TYR A 288 21.47 0.79 28.47
CA TYR A 288 21.56 2.22 28.81
C TYR A 288 22.80 2.49 29.68
N ASP A 289 23.97 2.17 29.12
CA ASP A 289 25.26 2.63 29.62
C ASP A 289 25.52 4.01 28.99
N PRO A 290 25.71 5.08 29.79
CA PRO A 290 26.18 6.37 29.29
C PRO A 290 27.49 6.27 28.47
N SER A 291 28.27 5.19 28.61
CA SER A 291 29.44 4.95 27.76
C SER A 291 29.09 4.53 26.32
N PHE A 292 27.87 4.09 26.03
CA PHE A 292 27.45 3.77 24.65
C PHE A 292 27.32 5.04 23.79
N PHE A 293 27.09 6.20 24.43
CA PHE A 293 27.19 7.52 23.80
C PHE A 293 28.64 7.97 23.55
N ALA A 294 29.66 7.24 24.02
CA ALA A 294 31.07 7.59 23.79
C ALA A 294 31.60 7.08 22.44
N ASP A 295 31.02 5.99 21.90
CA ASP A 295 31.30 5.49 20.54
C ASP A 295 30.30 6.04 19.51
N PHE A 296 29.24 6.72 19.95
CA PHE A 296 28.37 7.48 19.05
C PHE A 296 29.10 8.78 18.67
N GLU A 297 29.74 8.78 17.50
CA GLU A 297 30.45 9.94 16.97
C GLU A 297 29.44 11.04 16.62
N PHE A 298 29.07 11.82 17.64
CA PHE A 298 28.19 12.97 17.52
C PHE A 298 28.92 14.06 16.72
N SER A 299 28.82 13.92 15.40
CA SER A 299 29.30 14.88 14.41
C SER A 299 28.58 16.21 14.63
N GLU A 300 29.25 17.04 15.45
CA GLU A 300 29.11 18.47 15.64
C GLU A 300 27.70 19.05 15.57
N ASN A 301 27.21 19.57 16.70
CA ASN A 301 26.17 20.59 16.83
C ASN A 301 25.78 21.24 15.49
N GLY A 302 24.72 20.75 14.84
CA GLY A 302 24.39 21.17 13.47
C GLY A 302 24.05 22.65 13.33
N TRP A 303 23.73 23.32 14.44
CA TRP A 303 23.14 24.66 14.48
C TRP A 303 23.95 25.63 15.38
N ASP A 304 25.27 25.43 15.49
CA ASP A 304 26.16 26.35 16.20
C ASP A 304 26.12 27.75 15.55
N GLY A 305 25.69 28.76 16.31
CA GLY A 305 25.57 30.16 15.85
C GLY A 305 24.14 30.60 15.51
N VAL A 306 23.18 29.69 15.42
CA VAL A 306 21.76 30.01 15.17
C VAL A 306 21.16 30.72 16.39
N SER A 307 20.51 31.87 16.15
CA SER A 307 20.09 32.81 17.19
C SER A 307 18.68 32.55 17.77
N GLY A 308 17.83 31.80 17.06
CA GLY A 308 16.46 31.48 17.48
C GLY A 308 15.75 30.51 16.54
N GLY A 309 14.60 29.97 16.97
CA GLY A 309 13.86 28.94 16.21
C GLY A 309 13.21 29.41 14.91
N GLU A 310 13.37 30.69 14.57
CA GLU A 310 12.90 31.36 13.35
C GLU A 310 14.08 31.98 12.58
N ASP A 311 15.33 31.77 13.03
CA ASP A 311 16.56 32.23 12.36
C ASP A 311 16.89 31.30 11.17
N TRP A 312 16.02 31.34 10.16
CA TRP A 312 16.13 30.48 8.99
C TRP A 312 17.44 30.69 8.23
N GLN A 313 17.97 31.93 8.20
CA GLN A 313 19.27 32.24 7.60
C GLN A 313 20.40 31.51 8.34
N GLY A 314 20.43 31.56 9.67
CA GLY A 314 21.40 30.82 10.47
C GLY A 314 21.29 29.31 10.26
N PHE A 315 20.07 28.76 10.22
CA PHE A 315 19.85 27.34 9.91
C PHE A 315 20.32 26.97 8.50
N TYR A 316 20.11 27.82 7.50
CA TYR A 316 20.58 27.59 6.13
C TYR A 316 22.11 27.62 6.03
N GLU A 317 22.76 28.60 6.66
CA GLU A 317 24.23 28.73 6.66
C GLU A 317 24.95 27.64 7.47
N ALA A 318 24.30 27.10 8.50
CA ALA A 318 24.86 26.03 9.35
C ALA A 318 24.56 24.61 8.85
N SER A 319 23.69 24.46 7.84
CA SER A 319 23.37 23.20 7.15
C SER A 319 24.63 22.47 6.68
N LYS A 320 24.72 21.16 6.96
CA LYS A 320 25.86 20.31 6.57
C LYS A 320 25.52 19.25 5.53
N ALA A 321 24.24 19.01 5.26
CA ALA A 321 23.83 18.11 4.19
C ALA A 321 23.99 18.79 2.81
N ASP A 322 24.61 18.08 1.85
CA ASP A 322 24.78 18.54 0.46
C ASP A 322 23.43 18.89 -0.23
N ASP A 323 22.33 18.32 0.26
CA ASP A 323 20.97 18.47 -0.24
C ASP A 323 20.04 19.23 0.71
N TYR A 324 20.56 19.90 1.75
CA TYR A 324 19.79 20.63 2.77
C TYR A 324 18.72 19.77 3.50
N SER A 325 18.81 18.44 3.48
CA SER A 325 17.84 17.56 4.14
C SER A 325 17.76 17.75 5.66
N ASP A 326 18.88 18.09 6.31
CA ASP A 326 18.94 18.47 7.73
C ASP A 326 18.18 19.78 8.01
N PHE A 327 18.35 20.79 7.16
CA PHE A 327 17.60 22.06 7.20
C PHE A 327 16.09 21.85 6.99
N LEU A 328 15.70 21.08 5.98
CA LEU A 328 14.28 20.75 5.73
C LEU A 328 13.63 20.03 6.93
N ASN A 329 14.39 19.18 7.63
CA ASN A 329 13.93 18.49 8.85
C ASN A 329 13.84 19.39 10.10
N VAL A 330 14.36 20.62 10.05
CA VAL A 330 14.08 21.68 11.04
C VAL A 330 12.70 22.30 10.79
N ILE A 331 12.35 22.50 9.52
CA ILE A 331 11.09 23.13 9.13
C ILE A 331 9.93 22.23 9.58
N ASN A 332 9.12 22.78 10.46
CA ASN A 332 8.06 22.05 11.16
C ASN A 332 6.82 22.97 11.30
N PRO A 333 6.03 23.11 10.23
CA PRO A 333 4.76 23.83 10.25
C PRO A 333 3.68 23.00 10.98
N THR A 334 2.73 23.67 11.64
CA THR A 334 1.55 22.99 12.18
C THR A 334 0.55 22.66 11.07
N LYS A 335 -0.45 21.81 11.36
CA LYS A 335 -1.55 21.54 10.42
C LYS A 335 -2.29 22.80 9.99
N GLU A 336 -2.53 23.73 10.90
CA GLU A 336 -3.23 24.99 10.63
C GLU A 336 -2.39 25.90 9.72
N GLU A 337 -1.07 25.95 9.95
CA GLU A 337 -0.13 26.65 9.06
C GLU A 337 -0.10 26.00 7.66
N LEU A 338 -0.06 24.67 7.56
CA LEU A 338 -0.10 23.97 6.27
C LEU A 338 -1.45 24.12 5.54
N GLU A 339 -2.58 24.09 6.26
CA GLU A 339 -3.91 24.30 5.69
C GLU A 339 -4.00 25.67 5.00
N GLN A 340 -3.49 26.72 5.65
CA GLN A 340 -3.47 28.09 5.14
C GLN A 340 -2.40 28.31 4.04
N TYR A 341 -1.15 27.94 4.31
CA TYR A 341 0.00 28.28 3.47
C TYR A 341 0.22 27.30 2.31
N GLY A 342 -0.21 26.04 2.45
CA GLY A 342 -0.13 25.04 1.39
C GLY A 342 -0.95 25.40 0.14
N HIS A 343 -0.71 24.67 -0.95
CA HIS A 343 -1.52 24.76 -2.16
C HIS A 343 -3.00 24.42 -1.88
N GLN A 344 -3.92 24.94 -2.69
CA GLN A 344 -5.36 24.78 -2.47
C GLN A 344 -5.97 23.87 -3.53
N LEU A 345 -7.06 23.18 -3.17
CA LEU A 345 -7.66 22.12 -3.98
C LEU A 345 -8.12 22.62 -5.37
N GLU A 346 -8.81 23.75 -5.38
CA GLU A 346 -9.38 24.39 -6.57
C GLU A 346 -8.34 25.05 -7.49
N ASP A 347 -7.15 25.36 -6.95
CA ASP A 347 -6.00 25.86 -7.70
C ASP A 347 -5.18 24.70 -8.29
N PHE A 348 -4.93 23.65 -7.49
CA PHE A 348 -4.10 22.53 -7.89
C PHE A 348 -4.79 21.58 -8.89
N ILE A 349 -6.09 21.29 -8.72
CA ILE A 349 -6.83 20.32 -9.57
C ILE A 349 -7.78 21.03 -10.52
N VAL A 350 -7.26 21.44 -11.68
CA VAL A 350 -7.98 22.33 -12.62
C VAL A 350 -8.93 21.60 -13.56
N GLN A 351 -8.78 20.29 -13.72
CA GLN A 351 -9.75 19.42 -14.41
C GLN A 351 -9.77 18.04 -13.77
N CYS A 352 -10.94 17.53 -13.41
CA CYS A 352 -11.14 16.14 -12.97
C CYS A 352 -12.24 15.47 -13.78
N THR A 353 -11.97 14.26 -14.28
CA THR A 353 -13.00 13.37 -14.82
C THR A 353 -12.80 11.94 -14.31
N PHE A 354 -13.88 11.30 -13.86
CA PHE A 354 -13.93 9.88 -13.56
C PHE A 354 -14.84 9.16 -14.55
N ASP A 355 -14.33 8.13 -15.22
CA ASP A 355 -15.10 7.32 -16.18
C ASP A 355 -15.80 8.14 -17.29
N ARG A 356 -15.14 9.24 -17.69
CA ARG A 356 -15.58 10.28 -18.65
C ARG A 356 -16.70 11.21 -18.16
N ARG A 357 -17.02 11.21 -16.87
CA ARG A 357 -17.93 12.16 -16.22
C ARG A 357 -17.10 13.18 -15.43
N PRO A 358 -17.51 14.47 -15.35
CA PRO A 358 -16.83 15.43 -14.48
C PRO A 358 -16.98 15.01 -13.01
N CYS A 359 -15.91 15.19 -12.23
CA CYS A 359 -15.95 15.02 -10.77
C CYS A 359 -16.54 16.27 -10.11
N ASN A 360 -16.98 16.16 -8.86
CA ASN A 360 -17.27 17.29 -7.98
C ASN A 360 -16.07 17.48 -7.04
N ILE A 361 -15.19 18.43 -7.37
CA ILE A 361 -13.89 18.62 -6.69
C ILE A 361 -14.06 18.73 -5.17
N SER A 362 -14.92 19.64 -4.69
CA SER A 362 -15.11 19.91 -3.25
C SER A 362 -15.91 18.82 -2.49
N ARG A 363 -16.28 17.70 -3.13
CA ARG A 363 -16.93 16.53 -2.49
C ARG A 363 -16.17 15.23 -2.67
N ASP A 364 -15.58 15.03 -3.84
CA ASP A 364 -14.93 13.78 -4.22
C ASP A 364 -13.49 13.68 -3.69
N PHE A 365 -12.93 14.80 -3.19
CA PHE A 365 -11.59 14.89 -2.59
C PHE A 365 -11.65 15.24 -1.09
N HIS A 366 -10.77 14.61 -0.32
CA HIS A 366 -10.48 14.93 1.08
C HIS A 366 -9.09 15.58 1.19
N VAL A 367 -8.97 16.68 1.94
CA VAL A 367 -7.68 17.37 2.16
C VAL A 367 -6.92 16.70 3.31
N TRP A 368 -5.62 16.52 3.16
CA TRP A 368 -4.75 15.89 4.15
C TRP A 368 -3.41 16.60 4.16
N GLN A 369 -3.01 17.14 5.31
CA GLN A 369 -1.70 17.76 5.47
C GLN A 369 -0.61 16.68 5.55
N ASN A 370 0.50 16.90 4.85
CA ASN A 370 1.72 16.10 4.93
C ASN A 370 2.91 17.02 5.23
N ARG A 371 3.76 16.62 6.19
CA ARG A 371 4.89 17.46 6.66
C ARG A 371 5.90 17.81 5.56
N HIS A 372 6.04 17.00 4.51
CA HIS A 372 7.02 17.25 3.42
C HIS A 372 6.38 17.88 2.18
N TYR A 373 5.07 17.72 1.97
CA TYR A 373 4.39 18.11 0.72
C TYR A 373 3.19 19.06 0.93
N GLY A 374 2.97 19.53 2.15
CA GLY A 374 1.88 20.45 2.48
C GLY A 374 0.50 19.82 2.30
N ASN A 375 -0.43 20.56 1.70
CA ASN A 375 -1.78 20.07 1.42
C ASN A 375 -1.77 19.02 0.29
N CYS A 376 -2.08 17.78 0.65
CA CYS A 376 -2.37 16.69 -0.28
C CYS A 376 -3.89 16.50 -0.43
N PHE A 377 -4.31 16.00 -1.59
CA PHE A 377 -5.73 15.82 -1.94
C PHE A 377 -6.00 14.36 -2.31
N THR A 378 -6.89 13.71 -1.57
CA THR A 378 -7.19 12.28 -1.73
C THR A 378 -8.57 12.06 -2.33
N PHE A 379 -8.62 11.55 -3.55
CA PHE A 379 -9.83 11.06 -4.19
C PHE A 379 -10.24 9.70 -3.61
N ASN A 380 -11.54 9.49 -3.36
CA ASN A 380 -12.11 8.17 -3.03
C ASN A 380 -11.49 7.49 -1.77
N THR A 381 -11.43 8.23 -0.66
CA THR A 381 -11.08 7.71 0.68
C THR A 381 -12.32 7.57 1.57
N GLU A 382 -12.31 6.60 2.50
CA GLU A 382 -13.39 6.39 3.48
C GLU A 382 -13.51 7.54 4.50
N LEU A 383 -12.48 8.41 4.62
CA LEU A 383 -12.53 9.64 5.41
C LEU A 383 -13.37 10.77 4.76
N SER A 384 -13.76 10.63 3.49
CA SER A 384 -14.63 11.62 2.84
C SER A 384 -16.01 11.65 3.54
N PRO A 385 -16.63 12.82 3.77
CA PRO A 385 -17.93 12.93 4.45
C PRO A 385 -19.08 12.13 3.81
N ASP A 386 -18.96 11.83 2.51
CA ASP A 386 -19.92 11.02 1.76
C ASP A 386 -19.67 9.49 1.87
N ASN A 387 -18.52 9.06 2.42
CA ASN A 387 -17.98 7.68 2.49
C ASN A 387 -18.36 6.81 1.28
N LYS A 388 -18.01 7.30 0.08
CA LYS A 388 -18.30 6.64 -1.20
C LYS A 388 -17.12 5.78 -1.63
N ASN A 389 -17.24 4.47 -1.48
CA ASN A 389 -16.40 3.52 -2.20
C ASN A 389 -16.85 3.45 -3.68
N ILE A 390 -16.19 4.21 -4.55
CA ILE A 390 -16.51 4.32 -5.98
C ILE A 390 -16.12 3.03 -6.70
N LEU A 391 -17.04 2.48 -7.49
CA LEU A 391 -16.81 1.31 -8.33
C LEU A 391 -16.65 1.71 -9.80
N THR A 392 -15.82 0.98 -10.54
CA THR A 392 -15.79 1.03 -12.01
C THR A 392 -15.92 -0.36 -12.64
N GLY A 393 -16.68 -0.40 -13.73
CA GLY A 393 -16.80 -1.56 -14.63
C GLY A 393 -16.14 -1.29 -15.99
N LYS A 394 -15.07 -0.48 -16.01
CA LYS A 394 -14.36 -0.07 -17.22
C LYS A 394 -12.84 -0.16 -17.05
N THR A 395 -12.14 -0.45 -18.14
CA THR A 395 -10.67 -0.55 -18.19
C THR A 395 -10.08 0.38 -19.25
N GLY A 396 -8.75 0.53 -19.20
CA GLY A 396 -7.95 1.29 -20.18
C GLY A 396 -8.02 2.81 -20.04
N GLY A 397 -6.98 3.51 -20.51
CA GLY A 397 -6.74 4.95 -20.32
C GLY A 397 -7.68 5.94 -21.03
N LEU A 398 -8.90 5.51 -21.36
CA LEU A 398 -10.04 6.38 -21.68
C LEU A 398 -11.09 6.39 -20.56
N ASN A 399 -10.86 5.63 -19.48
CA ASN A 399 -11.73 5.41 -18.34
C ASN A 399 -10.90 5.53 -17.04
N GLY A 400 -11.50 5.32 -15.87
CA GLY A 400 -10.84 5.59 -14.59
C GLY A 400 -10.72 7.09 -14.30
N LEU A 401 -9.74 7.48 -13.48
CA LEU A 401 -9.52 8.84 -13.01
C LEU A 401 -8.54 9.59 -13.92
N HIS A 402 -8.95 10.75 -14.45
CA HIS A 402 -8.07 11.65 -15.17
C HIS A 402 -8.05 13.03 -14.50
N LEU A 403 -6.86 13.50 -14.12
CA LEU A 403 -6.62 14.83 -13.55
C LEU A 403 -5.75 15.67 -14.50
N THR A 404 -6.04 16.96 -14.59
CA THR A 404 -5.04 17.97 -14.98
C THR A 404 -4.67 18.70 -13.71
N LEU A 405 -3.38 18.69 -13.36
CA LEU A 405 -2.84 19.40 -12.21
C LEU A 405 -2.11 20.66 -12.69
N PHE A 406 -2.18 21.72 -11.89
CA PHE A 406 -1.45 22.97 -12.08
C PHE A 406 -0.58 23.18 -10.85
N VAL A 407 0.75 23.13 -11.00
CA VAL A 407 1.66 23.10 -9.85
C VAL A 407 1.95 24.49 -9.25
N GLU A 408 1.52 25.59 -9.87
CA GLU A 408 1.83 26.95 -9.42
C GLU A 408 3.35 27.16 -9.18
N GLN A 409 4.20 26.87 -10.18
CA GLN A 409 5.65 27.04 -10.06
C GLN A 409 6.12 28.44 -9.60
N PRO A 410 5.44 29.57 -9.90
CA PRO A 410 5.79 30.87 -9.33
C PRO A 410 5.68 30.96 -7.79
N GLU A 411 4.88 30.09 -7.16
CA GLU A 411 4.70 30.03 -5.70
C GLU A 411 5.73 29.12 -5.01
N TYR A 412 6.66 28.53 -5.76
CA TYR A 412 7.72 27.68 -5.20
C TYR A 412 8.77 28.50 -4.44
N LEU A 413 9.32 27.87 -3.42
CA LEU A 413 10.52 28.30 -2.72
C LEU A 413 11.62 27.30 -3.08
N GLY A 414 12.70 27.76 -3.71
CA GLY A 414 13.75 26.91 -4.26
C GLY A 414 14.42 26.04 -3.21
N VAL A 415 14.69 26.60 -2.03
CA VAL A 415 15.25 25.88 -0.87
C VAL A 415 14.30 24.82 -0.28
N LEU A 416 12.99 24.88 -0.57
CA LEU A 416 12.01 23.88 -0.12
C LEU A 416 11.63 22.87 -1.22
N SER A 417 11.91 23.20 -2.49
CA SER A 417 11.34 22.53 -3.66
C SER A 417 12.41 22.09 -4.65
N HIS A 418 13.25 21.13 -4.25
CA HIS A 418 14.31 20.57 -5.09
C HIS A 418 13.80 19.89 -6.38
N GLN A 419 12.49 19.67 -6.51
CA GLN A 419 11.84 19.06 -7.66
C GLN A 419 10.57 19.84 -8.04
N THR A 420 10.41 20.20 -9.32
CA THR A 420 9.13 20.72 -9.84
C THR A 420 8.23 19.56 -10.26
N GLY A 421 7.00 19.52 -9.73
CA GLY A 421 6.02 18.50 -10.12
C GLY A 421 4.98 18.21 -9.05
N ALA A 422 4.49 16.98 -9.08
CA ALA A 422 3.56 16.45 -8.08
C ALA A 422 3.96 15.02 -7.67
N LYS A 423 3.51 14.59 -6.49
CA LYS A 423 3.61 13.20 -6.04
C LYS A 423 2.23 12.55 -6.11
N VAL A 424 2.16 11.28 -6.52
CA VAL A 424 0.91 10.49 -6.51
C VAL A 424 1.08 9.15 -5.81
N THR A 425 0.19 8.89 -4.86
CA THR A 425 0.11 7.63 -4.10
C THR A 425 -1.22 6.94 -4.40
N ILE A 426 -1.17 5.64 -4.64
CA ILE A 426 -2.34 4.80 -4.93
C ILE A 426 -2.40 3.74 -3.83
N HIS A 427 -3.44 3.78 -3.00
CA HIS A 427 -3.54 3.00 -1.77
C HIS A 427 -4.99 2.54 -1.52
N HIS A 428 -5.20 1.74 -0.47
CA HIS A 428 -6.53 1.30 -0.09
C HIS A 428 -7.34 2.49 0.48
N PRO A 429 -8.65 2.63 0.18
CA PRO A 429 -9.50 3.74 0.67
C PRO A 429 -9.50 3.94 2.19
N ASN A 430 -9.21 2.86 2.94
CA ASN A 430 -9.12 2.80 4.39
C ASN A 430 -7.65 2.70 4.88
N GLU A 431 -6.70 3.40 4.25
CA GLU A 431 -5.29 3.42 4.65
C GLU A 431 -4.71 4.84 4.57
N TYR A 432 -3.72 5.16 5.41
CA TYR A 432 -2.99 6.42 5.36
C TYR A 432 -2.09 6.55 4.11
N PRO A 433 -2.16 7.67 3.38
CA PRO A 433 -1.20 7.96 2.34
C PRO A 433 0.12 8.49 2.93
N PHE A 434 1.19 7.71 2.75
CA PHE A 434 2.58 8.12 3.03
C PHE A 434 3.32 8.40 1.70
N PRO A 435 3.12 9.59 1.09
CA PRO A 435 3.72 9.93 -0.20
C PRO A 435 5.26 9.97 -0.16
N GLU A 436 5.86 10.21 1.00
CA GLU A 436 7.31 10.17 1.21
C GLU A 436 7.91 8.77 0.98
N ASP A 437 7.17 7.69 1.25
CA ASP A 437 7.70 6.32 1.15
C ASP A 437 7.35 5.63 -0.19
N ASN A 438 6.17 5.92 -0.75
CA ASN A 438 5.55 5.05 -1.77
C ASN A 438 4.95 5.79 -2.99
N ALA A 439 5.15 7.10 -3.12
CA ALA A 439 4.62 7.86 -4.26
C ALA A 439 5.41 7.67 -5.56
N LEU A 440 4.70 7.82 -6.69
CA LEU A 440 5.31 8.07 -7.99
C LEU A 440 5.45 9.58 -8.21
N SER A 441 6.57 10.01 -8.79
CA SER A 441 6.79 11.42 -9.14
C SER A 441 6.23 11.74 -10.51
N LEU A 442 5.52 12.86 -10.63
CA LEU A 442 4.89 13.35 -11.85
C LEU A 442 5.61 14.61 -12.34
N GLY A 443 6.26 14.51 -13.51
CA GLY A 443 6.92 15.64 -14.15
C GLY A 443 5.93 16.54 -14.90
N THR A 444 6.22 17.85 -14.92
CA THR A 444 5.47 18.84 -15.69
C THR A 444 5.72 18.69 -17.19
N GLY A 445 4.75 19.15 -18.00
CA GLY A 445 4.84 19.11 -19.47
C GLY A 445 4.62 17.71 -20.06
N GLN A 446 4.06 16.79 -19.27
CA GLN A 446 3.84 15.40 -19.65
C GLN A 446 2.45 14.89 -19.23
N GLU A 447 1.93 13.95 -20.00
CA GLU A 447 0.84 13.06 -19.62
C GLU A 447 1.42 11.75 -19.12
N THR A 448 1.21 11.47 -17.82
CA THR A 448 1.57 10.20 -17.18
C THR A 448 0.31 9.33 -17.03
N SER A 449 0.33 8.18 -17.69
CA SER A 449 -0.71 7.15 -17.68
C SER A 449 -0.24 5.97 -16.84
N ILE A 450 -0.97 5.65 -15.77
CA ILE A 450 -0.69 4.58 -14.82
C ILE A 450 -1.76 3.50 -14.97
N GLY A 451 -1.38 2.37 -15.55
CA GLY A 451 -2.16 1.15 -15.46
C GLY A 451 -2.07 0.59 -14.05
N ILE A 452 -3.20 0.15 -13.49
CA ILE A 452 -3.22 -0.54 -12.19
C ILE A 452 -3.81 -1.96 -12.30
N ARG A 453 -3.26 -2.86 -11.49
CA ARG A 453 -3.82 -4.19 -11.19
C ARG A 453 -3.93 -4.36 -9.68
N GLN A 454 -5.05 -4.91 -9.22
CA GLN A 454 -5.31 -5.15 -7.81
C GLN A 454 -4.81 -6.53 -7.41
N GLU A 455 -4.01 -6.60 -6.35
CA GLU A 455 -3.62 -7.84 -5.69
C GLU A 455 -4.34 -7.93 -4.34
N TYR A 456 -4.80 -9.14 -3.98
CA TYR A 456 -5.29 -9.46 -2.65
C TYR A 456 -4.40 -10.55 -2.05
N ILE A 457 -3.61 -10.16 -1.04
CA ILE A 457 -2.63 -11.03 -0.41
C ILE A 457 -3.25 -11.60 0.88
N LYS A 458 -3.22 -12.92 1.03
CA LYS A 458 -3.69 -13.63 2.22
C LYS A 458 -2.61 -14.55 2.78
N ARG A 459 -2.12 -14.23 3.98
CA ARG A 459 -1.07 -14.96 4.71
C ARG A 459 -1.66 -15.93 5.73
N LEU A 460 -0.90 -16.97 6.07
CA LEU A 460 -1.25 -17.89 7.16
C LEU A 460 -0.68 -17.40 8.48
N GLY A 461 -1.53 -16.95 9.40
CA GLY A 461 -1.09 -16.53 10.74
C GLY A 461 -0.65 -17.68 11.66
N GLY A 462 -0.21 -17.32 12.86
CA GLY A 462 0.17 -18.27 13.91
C GLY A 462 1.50 -18.96 13.64
N TYR A 463 1.51 -20.31 13.61
CA TYR A 463 2.75 -21.08 13.45
C TYR A 463 3.36 -21.05 12.04
N TYR A 464 2.63 -20.57 11.03
CA TYR A 464 3.11 -20.48 9.64
C TYR A 464 3.88 -19.17 9.38
N THR A 465 3.23 -18.03 9.64
CA THR A 465 3.84 -16.70 9.50
C THR A 465 3.40 -15.77 10.64
N ASN A 466 4.27 -14.84 11.02
CA ASN A 466 3.93 -13.76 11.93
C ASN A 466 3.19 -12.66 11.15
N CYS A 467 1.87 -12.63 11.26
CA CYS A 467 1.02 -11.60 10.66
C CYS A 467 -0.12 -11.24 11.63
N THR A 468 -0.62 -10.01 11.52
CA THR A 468 -1.75 -9.50 12.33
C THR A 468 -3.03 -9.34 11.51
N SER A 469 -4.20 -9.55 12.12
CA SER A 469 -5.50 -9.30 11.48
C SER A 469 -5.88 -7.82 11.42
N ASP A 470 -5.54 -7.08 12.46
CA ASP A 470 -6.13 -5.79 12.80
C ASP A 470 -5.24 -4.92 13.70
N GLY A 471 -3.97 -5.31 13.89
CA GLY A 471 -2.99 -4.58 14.70
C GLY A 471 -3.21 -4.64 16.22
N LYS A 472 -4.27 -5.30 16.71
CA LYS A 472 -4.64 -5.34 18.15
C LYS A 472 -3.68 -6.13 19.04
N ASP A 473 -2.85 -6.95 18.43
CA ASP A 473 -1.72 -7.67 19.03
C ASP A 473 -0.44 -6.81 19.12
N THR A 474 -0.44 -5.61 18.53
CA THR A 474 0.67 -4.65 18.63
C THR A 474 0.39 -3.62 19.74
N ASN A 475 1.44 -3.13 20.41
CA ASN A 475 1.35 -1.99 21.32
C ASN A 475 1.10 -0.65 20.59
N PHE A 476 1.01 -0.69 19.26
CA PHE A 476 0.91 0.45 18.36
C PHE A 476 -0.51 0.53 17.76
N THR A 477 -1.51 0.01 18.48
CA THR A 477 -2.93 0.19 18.16
C THR A 477 -3.27 1.67 18.13
N SER A 478 -3.36 2.18 16.92
CA SER A 478 -3.86 3.52 16.63
C SER A 478 -5.33 3.62 17.02
N THR A 479 -5.72 4.70 17.70
CA THR A 479 -7.13 5.05 17.98
C THR A 479 -7.84 5.63 16.76
N THR A 480 -7.40 5.28 15.55
CA THR A 480 -7.79 5.93 14.30
C THR A 480 -8.91 5.18 13.59
N GLU A 481 -9.66 5.93 12.80
CA GLU A 481 -10.74 5.43 11.94
C GLU A 481 -10.22 4.59 10.76
N LEU A 482 -8.89 4.63 10.50
CA LEU A 482 -8.22 3.91 9.42
C LEU A 482 -7.63 2.55 9.83
N SER A 483 -7.54 1.64 8.85
CA SER A 483 -7.07 0.27 9.02
C SER A 483 -5.56 0.16 9.22
N TYR A 484 -5.13 -0.95 9.83
CA TYR A 484 -3.72 -1.23 10.13
C TYR A 484 -2.89 -1.42 8.85
N SER A 485 -1.78 -0.70 8.77
CA SER A 485 -0.68 -1.05 7.85
C SER A 485 0.66 -1.07 8.57
N SER A 486 1.58 -1.91 8.06
CA SER A 486 2.92 -2.09 8.67
C SER A 486 3.74 -0.80 8.64
N VAL A 487 3.56 0.06 7.63
CA VAL A 487 4.21 1.37 7.52
C VAL A 487 3.68 2.31 8.59
N ALA A 488 2.35 2.42 8.73
CA ALA A 488 1.73 3.23 9.78
C ALA A 488 2.20 2.79 11.18
N CYS A 489 2.23 1.48 11.44
CA CYS A 489 2.73 0.91 12.69
C CYS A 489 4.19 1.32 12.98
N LYS A 490 5.09 1.24 11.98
CA LYS A 490 6.50 1.67 12.15
C LYS A 490 6.60 3.17 12.50
N LYS A 491 5.87 4.06 11.80
CA LYS A 491 5.91 5.51 12.08
C LYS A 491 5.30 5.85 13.45
N ILE A 492 4.20 5.22 13.83
CA ILE A 492 3.60 5.33 15.17
C ILE A 492 4.60 4.84 16.25
N CYS A 493 5.28 3.72 16.02
CA CYS A 493 6.29 3.20 16.95
C CYS A 493 7.45 4.18 17.17
N TYR A 494 7.99 4.77 16.10
CA TYR A 494 9.01 5.82 16.19
C TYR A 494 8.53 7.00 17.05
N GLN A 495 7.35 7.55 16.77
CA GLN A 495 6.79 8.68 17.53
C GLN A 495 6.49 8.34 19.00
N LEU A 496 6.03 7.12 19.31
CA LEU A 496 5.82 6.69 20.71
C LEU A 496 7.15 6.57 21.47
N HIS A 497 8.21 6.04 20.85
CA HIS A 497 9.52 5.96 21.50
C HIS A 497 10.15 7.34 21.69
N LEU A 498 10.04 8.22 20.70
CA LEU A 498 10.46 9.62 20.79
C LEU A 498 9.72 10.35 21.94
N SER A 499 8.40 10.18 22.04
CA SER A 499 7.59 10.73 23.14
C SER A 499 7.99 10.16 24.51
N GLN A 500 8.26 8.85 24.60
CA GLN A 500 8.61 8.20 25.86
C GLN A 500 10.03 8.55 26.35
N LEU A 501 11.01 8.57 25.44
CA LEU A 501 12.42 8.79 25.77
C LEU A 501 12.76 10.28 25.82
N CYS A 502 12.41 11.03 24.77
CA CYS A 502 12.82 12.42 24.57
C CYS A 502 11.79 13.45 25.06
N LYS A 503 10.60 13.01 25.48
CA LYS A 503 9.47 13.85 25.95
C LYS A 503 8.96 14.84 24.90
N CYS A 504 9.20 14.56 23.63
CA CYS A 504 8.80 15.39 22.50
C CYS A 504 8.35 14.51 21.32
N VAL A 505 7.67 15.11 20.34
CA VAL A 505 7.29 14.43 19.08
C VAL A 505 7.70 15.28 17.86
N ASP A 506 7.99 14.62 16.74
CA ASP A 506 8.34 15.27 15.47
C ASP A 506 7.15 15.35 14.49
N ASP A 507 6.17 14.45 14.63
CA ASP A 507 5.11 14.27 13.64
C ASP A 507 3.88 15.15 13.92
N GLN A 508 3.34 15.72 12.85
CA GLN A 508 2.07 16.44 12.77
C GLN A 508 0.85 15.60 13.21
N PHE A 509 0.88 14.26 13.06
CA PHE A 509 -0.24 13.43 13.52
C PHE A 509 -0.48 13.52 15.04
N TYR A 510 0.53 13.99 15.78
CA TYR A 510 0.48 14.22 17.22
C TYR A 510 0.46 15.71 17.61
N ASP A 511 -0.11 16.61 16.79
CA ASP A 511 -0.22 18.05 17.13
C ASP A 511 -0.98 18.36 18.45
N GLY A 512 -1.79 17.42 18.95
CA GLY A 512 -2.39 17.51 20.29
C GLY A 512 -1.44 17.19 21.45
N PHE A 513 -0.19 16.79 21.19
CA PHE A 513 0.83 16.50 22.20
C PHE A 513 1.54 17.80 22.62
N PRO A 514 1.75 18.05 23.93
CA PRO A 514 2.11 19.38 24.44
C PRO A 514 3.53 19.87 24.11
N THR A 515 4.40 19.02 23.56
CA THR A 515 5.82 19.34 23.31
C THR A 515 6.30 18.78 21.98
N LYS A 516 6.60 19.65 21.02
CA LYS A 516 7.33 19.30 19.80
C LYS A 516 8.84 19.22 20.07
N CYS A 517 9.57 18.40 19.29
CA CYS A 517 11.02 18.34 19.43
C CYS A 517 11.66 19.65 18.94
N ASP A 518 12.39 20.30 19.85
CA ASP A 518 13.08 21.56 19.60
C ASP A 518 14.49 21.27 19.02
N VAL A 519 14.88 22.03 18.00
CA VAL A 519 16.16 21.88 17.30
C VAL A 519 17.31 22.65 17.94
N LEU A 520 17.01 23.65 18.76
CA LEU A 520 18.01 24.42 19.52
C LEU A 520 18.23 23.84 20.92
N ASN A 521 17.27 23.07 21.43
CA ASN A 521 17.47 22.27 22.64
C ASN A 521 18.35 21.06 22.33
N MET A 522 19.64 21.18 22.65
CA MET A 522 20.64 20.12 22.49
C MET A 522 20.21 18.77 23.09
N THR A 523 19.47 18.76 24.20
CA THR A 523 18.97 17.53 24.83
C THR A 523 17.92 16.84 23.95
N HIS A 524 17.00 17.61 23.37
CA HIS A 524 16.01 17.10 22.43
C HIS A 524 16.69 16.61 21.14
N GLN A 525 17.69 17.32 20.62
CA GLN A 525 18.38 16.91 19.40
C GLN A 525 19.23 15.65 19.54
N ILE A 526 20.04 15.54 20.59
CA ILE A 526 20.82 14.32 20.86
C ILE A 526 19.87 13.11 20.98
N CYS A 527 18.78 13.27 21.73
CA CYS A 527 17.81 12.19 21.93
C CYS A 527 17.05 11.85 20.65
N ARG A 528 16.60 12.86 19.87
CA ARG A 528 15.90 12.67 18.59
C ARG A 528 16.77 11.90 17.61
N LYS A 529 17.98 12.40 17.31
CA LYS A 529 18.91 11.73 16.39
C LYS A 529 19.18 10.30 16.83
N PHE A 530 19.49 10.08 18.11
CA PHE A 530 19.70 8.74 18.65
C PHE A 530 18.50 7.77 18.42
N VAL A 531 17.26 8.24 18.56
CA VAL A 531 16.06 7.42 18.30
C VAL A 531 15.82 7.23 16.79
N GLU A 532 16.12 8.24 15.98
CA GLU A 532 16.07 8.20 14.52
C GLU A 532 17.10 7.21 13.95
N ASP A 533 18.35 7.26 14.39
CA ASP A 533 19.42 6.34 14.01
C ASP A 533 19.09 4.89 14.42
N LEU A 534 18.51 4.67 15.61
CA LEU A 534 18.00 3.36 16.01
C LEU A 534 16.81 2.88 15.15
N PHE A 535 16.01 3.79 14.62
CA PHE A 535 14.89 3.47 13.72
C PHE A 535 15.39 3.13 12.31
N LEU A 536 16.33 3.90 11.77
CA LEU A 536 16.96 3.69 10.47
C LEU A 536 17.77 2.38 10.42
N ASP A 537 18.44 2.03 11.52
CA ASP A 537 19.15 0.75 11.69
C ASP A 537 18.24 -0.47 11.94
N ASP A 538 16.90 -0.30 11.96
CA ASP A 538 15.91 -1.33 12.37
C ASP A 538 16.21 -1.95 13.77
N LYS A 539 16.92 -1.21 14.65
CA LYS A 539 17.26 -1.61 16.03
C LYS A 539 16.20 -1.22 17.06
N LEU A 540 15.33 -0.26 16.74
CA LEU A 540 14.23 0.17 17.61
C LEU A 540 13.22 -0.99 17.80
N PRO A 541 12.69 -1.26 19.01
CA PRO A 541 11.94 -2.48 19.33
C PRO A 541 10.47 -2.46 18.82
N CYS A 542 10.28 -2.22 17.53
CA CYS A 542 8.98 -2.09 16.88
C CYS A 542 8.43 -3.44 16.37
N SER A 543 7.57 -4.08 17.17
CA SER A 543 6.83 -5.28 16.73
C SER A 543 5.66 -4.91 15.80
N CYS A 544 5.97 -4.67 14.52
CA CYS A 544 5.03 -4.33 13.46
C CYS A 544 4.96 -5.42 12.38
N PRO A 545 4.29 -6.57 12.63
CA PRO A 545 4.15 -7.63 11.64
C PRO A 545 3.29 -7.17 10.44
N PRO A 546 3.46 -7.76 9.24
CA PRO A 546 2.61 -7.48 8.11
C PRO A 546 1.16 -7.90 8.37
N PRO A 547 0.16 -7.25 7.74
CA PRO A 547 -1.23 -7.70 7.82
C PRO A 547 -1.40 -9.11 7.22
N CYS A 548 -2.27 -9.92 7.82
CA CYS A 548 -2.63 -11.25 7.30
C CYS A 548 -3.47 -11.15 6.02
N THR A 549 -4.21 -10.07 5.83
CA THR A 549 -4.98 -9.77 4.63
C THR A 549 -4.76 -8.33 4.22
N GLU A 550 -4.29 -8.08 3.01
CA GLU A 550 -4.10 -6.73 2.47
C GLU A 550 -4.46 -6.67 0.98
N PHE A 551 -4.85 -5.47 0.53
CA PHE A 551 -4.96 -5.15 -0.89
C PHE A 551 -3.74 -4.33 -1.31
N LYS A 552 -3.13 -4.69 -2.44
CA LYS A 552 -2.07 -3.91 -3.06
C LYS A 552 -2.45 -3.52 -4.48
N TYR A 553 -1.84 -2.44 -4.97
CA TYR A 553 -2.00 -1.96 -6.33
C TYR A 553 -0.64 -1.98 -7.03
N VAL A 554 -0.50 -2.93 -7.96
CA VAL A 554 0.62 -2.94 -8.91
C VAL A 554 0.40 -1.79 -9.89
N ARG A 555 1.48 -1.06 -10.17
CA ARG A 555 1.45 0.22 -10.88
C ARG A 555 2.38 0.15 -12.09
N THR A 556 1.83 0.35 -13.28
CA THR A 556 2.56 0.36 -14.55
C THR A 556 2.53 1.79 -15.13
N PRO A 557 3.52 2.65 -14.82
CA PRO A 557 3.57 4.01 -15.33
C PRO A 557 4.08 4.05 -16.77
N SER A 558 3.56 5.00 -17.55
CA SER A 558 4.00 5.34 -18.90
C SER A 558 3.79 6.85 -19.12
N SER A 559 4.71 7.53 -19.78
CA SER A 559 4.65 8.99 -19.93
C SER A 559 4.85 9.44 -21.38
N SER A 560 4.20 10.55 -21.75
CA SER A 560 4.29 11.15 -23.08
C SER A 560 4.22 12.68 -23.00
N LEU A 561 4.78 13.38 -23.99
CA LEU A 561 4.82 14.85 -24.02
C LEU A 561 3.42 15.46 -24.14
N TRP A 562 3.04 16.38 -23.22
CA TRP A 562 1.71 16.99 -23.20
C TRP A 562 1.72 18.42 -22.64
N PRO A 563 0.92 19.37 -23.18
CA PRO A 563 0.12 19.25 -24.40
C PRO A 563 0.99 19.13 -25.66
N SER A 564 0.38 18.76 -26.78
CA SER A 564 1.01 19.00 -28.09
C SER A 564 0.82 20.47 -28.48
N GLU A 565 1.75 21.04 -29.24
CA GLU A 565 1.74 22.47 -29.62
C GLU A 565 0.40 22.91 -30.26
N ARG A 566 -0.18 22.06 -31.11
CA ARG A 566 -1.48 22.30 -31.75
C ARG A 566 -2.67 22.15 -30.78
N TYR A 567 -2.56 21.31 -29.76
CA TYR A 567 -3.65 21.10 -28.79
C TYR A 567 -3.69 22.18 -27.72
N GLU A 568 -2.54 22.78 -27.40
CA GLU A 568 -2.43 23.78 -26.33
C GLU A 568 -3.42 24.93 -26.49
N GLU A 569 -3.55 25.54 -27.68
CA GLU A 569 -4.48 26.66 -27.88
C GLU A 569 -5.94 26.27 -27.53
N HIS A 570 -6.34 25.03 -27.82
CA HIS A 570 -7.65 24.50 -27.44
C HIS A 570 -7.76 24.23 -25.94
N LEU A 571 -6.67 23.81 -25.28
CA LEU A 571 -6.59 23.63 -23.84
C LEU A 571 -6.72 24.98 -23.12
N LEU A 572 -5.94 25.99 -23.52
CA LEU A 572 -5.98 27.34 -22.96
C LEU A 572 -7.35 27.99 -23.14
N ARG A 573 -7.97 27.91 -24.33
CA ARG A 573 -9.34 28.41 -24.53
C ARG A 573 -10.37 27.75 -23.62
N ARG A 574 -10.18 26.48 -23.24
CA ARG A 574 -11.06 25.78 -22.28
C ARG A 574 -10.75 26.16 -20.83
N LEU A 575 -9.47 26.31 -20.48
CA LEU A 575 -9.04 26.68 -19.13
C LEU A 575 -9.31 28.16 -18.82
N ASN A 576 -9.25 29.06 -19.81
CA ASN A 576 -9.65 30.47 -19.68
C ASN A 576 -11.16 30.67 -19.51
N GLY A 577 -11.96 29.63 -19.77
CA GLY A 577 -13.38 29.56 -19.37
C GLY A 577 -13.59 29.10 -17.93
N SER A 578 -12.52 28.76 -17.19
CA SER A 578 -12.55 28.52 -15.75
C SER A 578 -12.53 29.83 -14.98
N ALA A 579 -13.08 29.83 -13.77
CA ALA A 579 -13.08 31.00 -12.87
C ALA A 579 -11.75 31.18 -12.10
N ASN A 580 -10.72 30.38 -12.39
CA ASN A 580 -9.44 30.44 -11.68
C ASN A 580 -8.53 31.53 -12.28
N GLU A 581 -8.38 32.66 -11.57
CA GLU A 581 -7.54 33.77 -12.03
C GLU A 581 -6.04 33.44 -12.06
N ASN A 582 -5.54 32.65 -11.11
CA ASN A 582 -4.11 32.33 -11.00
C ASN A 582 -3.66 31.54 -12.24
N LEU A 583 -4.43 30.52 -12.61
CA LEU A 583 -4.19 29.72 -13.80
C LEU A 583 -4.10 30.57 -15.07
N ILE A 584 -5.03 31.51 -15.30
CA ILE A 584 -5.06 32.30 -16.54
C ILE A 584 -3.89 33.29 -16.61
N ARG A 585 -3.39 33.76 -15.45
CA ARG A 585 -2.24 34.65 -15.37
C ARG A 585 -0.91 33.95 -15.67
N VAL A 586 -0.76 32.64 -15.42
CA VAL A 586 0.47 31.87 -15.73
C VAL A 586 0.45 31.29 -17.15
N LEU A 587 -0.67 30.73 -17.59
CA LEU A 587 -0.72 29.92 -18.81
C LEU A 587 -0.82 30.77 -20.09
N GLN A 588 0.24 31.52 -20.39
CA GLN A 588 0.29 32.46 -21.51
C GLN A 588 1.17 32.01 -22.69
N SER A 589 1.98 30.96 -22.53
CA SER A 589 2.86 30.43 -23.57
C SER A 589 3.06 28.92 -23.45
N ASN A 590 3.46 28.27 -24.54
CA ASN A 590 3.74 26.82 -24.58
C ASN A 590 4.72 26.39 -23.49
N GLU A 591 5.75 27.21 -23.28
CA GLU A 591 6.78 26.96 -22.29
C GLU A 591 6.22 27.04 -20.86
N LEU A 592 5.44 28.09 -20.54
CA LEU A 592 4.81 28.24 -19.22
C LEU A 592 3.77 27.15 -18.95
N SER A 593 2.98 26.78 -19.97
CA SER A 593 2.04 25.66 -19.91
C SER A 593 2.74 24.33 -19.64
N ARG A 594 3.85 24.05 -20.32
CA ARG A 594 4.66 22.86 -20.05
C ARG A 594 5.33 22.90 -18.68
N LYS A 595 5.83 24.05 -18.24
CA LYS A 595 6.47 24.19 -16.93
C LYS A 595 5.50 23.96 -15.76
N ASN A 596 4.21 24.29 -15.93
CA ASN A 596 3.23 24.31 -14.83
C ASN A 596 2.16 23.21 -14.86
N LEU A 597 1.89 22.57 -16.00
CA LEU A 597 0.81 21.59 -16.11
C LEU A 597 1.29 20.15 -16.12
N ILE A 598 0.53 19.29 -15.44
CA ILE A 598 0.68 17.83 -15.44
C ILE A 598 -0.65 17.22 -15.88
N ARG A 599 -0.61 16.19 -16.72
CA ARG A 599 -1.78 15.36 -17.01
C ARG A 599 -1.57 13.97 -16.41
N LEU A 600 -2.50 13.55 -15.53
CA LEU A 600 -2.46 12.25 -14.86
C LEU A 600 -3.66 11.41 -15.30
N LYS A 601 -3.41 10.13 -15.60
CA LYS A 601 -4.46 9.13 -15.84
C LYS A 601 -4.18 7.87 -15.01
N ILE A 602 -5.19 7.37 -14.30
CA ILE A 602 -5.12 6.14 -13.51
C ILE A 602 -6.31 5.27 -13.87
N PHE A 603 -6.06 4.04 -14.29
CA PHE A 603 -7.11 3.13 -14.79
C PHE A 603 -6.73 1.67 -14.58
N TYR A 604 -7.74 0.82 -14.37
CA TYR A 604 -7.51 -0.63 -14.36
C TYR A 604 -7.08 -1.13 -15.75
N GLU A 605 -6.00 -1.93 -15.78
CA GLU A 605 -5.57 -2.66 -16.97
C GLU A 605 -6.67 -3.67 -17.36
N ASP A 606 -7.09 -4.50 -16.40
CA ASP A 606 -8.16 -5.49 -16.51
C ASP A 606 -9.11 -5.42 -15.30
N LEU A 607 -10.37 -5.88 -15.46
CA LEU A 607 -11.33 -6.03 -14.35
C LEU A 607 -11.14 -7.36 -13.61
N ASN A 608 -9.92 -7.63 -13.19
CA ASN A 608 -9.59 -8.77 -12.35
C ASN A 608 -8.75 -8.32 -11.15
N TYR A 609 -8.72 -9.17 -10.13
CA TYR A 609 -7.75 -9.06 -9.05
C TYR A 609 -7.03 -10.39 -8.88
N GLU A 610 -5.74 -10.30 -8.59
CA GLU A 610 -4.87 -11.45 -8.37
C GLU A 610 -4.93 -11.83 -6.88
N VAL A 611 -5.35 -13.05 -6.57
CA VAL A 611 -5.42 -13.58 -5.21
C VAL A 611 -4.15 -14.38 -4.94
N VAL A 612 -3.32 -13.87 -4.03
CA VAL A 612 -2.06 -14.49 -3.60
C VAL A 612 -2.28 -15.08 -2.20
N GLU A 613 -2.70 -16.33 -2.14
CA GLU A 613 -3.02 -17.03 -0.89
C GLU A 613 -1.92 -18.01 -0.48
N MET A 614 -1.43 -17.90 0.75
CA MET A 614 -0.59 -18.93 1.37
C MET A 614 -1.46 -20.10 1.82
N VAL A 615 -1.14 -21.31 1.38
CA VAL A 615 -1.83 -22.56 1.74
C VAL A 615 -0.85 -23.57 2.34
N PRO A 616 -1.25 -24.36 3.35
CA PRO A 616 -0.36 -25.36 3.96
C PRO A 616 -0.07 -26.49 2.98
N VAL A 617 1.20 -26.88 2.83
CA VAL A 617 1.61 -28.01 1.96
C VAL A 617 1.06 -29.32 2.52
N TYR A 618 1.11 -29.48 3.84
CA TYR A 618 0.60 -30.65 4.55
C TYR A 618 -0.59 -30.28 5.42
N THR A 619 -1.78 -30.72 5.01
CA THR A 619 -2.99 -30.68 5.84
C THR A 619 -3.06 -31.93 6.74
N ILE A 620 -3.77 -31.84 7.88
CA ILE A 620 -3.96 -33.00 8.78
C ILE A 620 -4.50 -34.25 8.02
N PRO A 621 -5.51 -34.15 7.13
CA PRO A 621 -5.95 -35.29 6.32
C PRO A 621 -4.86 -35.84 5.40
N SER A 622 -4.02 -34.98 4.79
CA SER A 622 -2.93 -35.43 3.92
C SER A 622 -1.88 -36.23 4.70
N VAL A 623 -1.50 -35.80 5.91
CA VAL A 623 -0.53 -36.51 6.76
C VAL A 623 -1.08 -37.85 7.23
N LEU A 624 -2.36 -37.90 7.66
CA LEU A 624 -3.02 -39.16 8.03
C LEU A 624 -3.13 -40.11 6.84
N GLY A 625 -3.45 -39.59 5.64
CA GLY A 625 -3.48 -40.34 4.39
C GLY A 625 -2.11 -40.90 4.02
N SER A 626 -1.05 -40.10 4.11
CA SER A 626 0.32 -40.53 3.84
C SER A 626 0.80 -41.58 4.84
N ILE A 627 0.63 -41.36 6.14
CA ILE A 627 1.01 -42.35 7.18
C ILE A 627 0.20 -43.64 7.00
N GLY A 628 -1.10 -43.55 6.72
CA GLY A 628 -1.94 -44.71 6.42
C GLY A 628 -1.49 -45.46 5.16
N GLY A 629 -1.09 -44.75 4.11
CA GLY A 629 -0.51 -45.32 2.89
C GLY A 629 0.81 -46.05 3.15
N LEU A 630 1.74 -45.45 3.91
CA LEU A 630 3.00 -46.10 4.29
C LEU A 630 2.76 -47.33 5.20
N MET A 631 1.79 -47.25 6.11
CA MET A 631 1.43 -48.33 7.02
C MET A 631 0.82 -49.52 6.27
N GLY A 632 -0.04 -49.25 5.29
CA GLY A 632 -0.57 -50.26 4.36
C GLY A 632 0.51 -50.87 3.47
N LEU A 633 1.39 -50.05 2.89
CA LEU A 633 2.42 -50.48 1.95
C LEU A 633 3.50 -51.37 2.61
N TYR A 634 4.03 -50.97 3.76
CA TYR A 634 5.16 -51.67 4.40
C TYR A 634 4.75 -52.78 5.37
N ILE A 635 3.60 -52.62 6.05
CA ILE A 635 3.19 -53.51 7.15
C ILE A 635 1.92 -54.30 6.77
N GLY A 636 1.16 -53.87 5.76
CA GLY A 636 -0.17 -54.42 5.47
C GLY A 636 -1.20 -54.09 6.56
N MET A 637 -0.89 -53.11 7.42
CA MET A 637 -1.72 -52.76 8.57
C MET A 637 -2.72 -51.68 8.15
N SER A 638 -4.00 -51.92 8.45
CA SER A 638 -5.10 -50.97 8.28
C SER A 638 -5.46 -50.29 9.61
N PHE A 639 -6.35 -49.30 9.59
CA PHE A 639 -6.89 -48.71 10.82
C PHE A 639 -7.59 -49.75 11.72
N ILE A 640 -8.25 -50.75 11.14
CA ILE A 640 -8.91 -51.84 11.89
C ILE A 640 -7.87 -52.72 12.58
N SER A 641 -6.76 -52.99 11.90
CA SER A 641 -5.63 -53.79 12.40
C SER A 641 -5.00 -53.20 13.68
N VAL A 642 -5.05 -51.87 13.86
CA VAL A 642 -4.61 -51.22 15.10
C VAL A 642 -5.49 -51.64 16.29
N PHE A 643 -6.80 -51.77 16.09
CA PHE A 643 -7.71 -52.30 17.12
C PHE A 643 -7.50 -53.79 17.37
N GLU A 644 -7.21 -54.60 16.34
CA GLU A 644 -6.82 -56.01 16.52
C GLU A 644 -5.61 -56.12 17.47
N VAL A 645 -4.55 -55.33 17.23
CA VAL A 645 -3.36 -55.26 18.09
C VAL A 645 -3.70 -54.79 19.50
N LEU A 646 -4.54 -53.75 19.63
CA LEU A 646 -4.97 -53.24 20.93
C LEU A 646 -5.74 -54.30 21.73
N PHE A 647 -6.64 -55.04 21.11
CA PHE A 647 -7.36 -56.14 21.75
C PHE A 647 -6.42 -57.26 22.19
N LEU A 648 -5.40 -57.61 21.38
CA LEU A 648 -4.37 -58.56 21.81
C LEU A 648 -3.61 -58.05 23.04
N VAL A 649 -3.15 -56.79 23.02
CA VAL A 649 -2.43 -56.18 24.14
C VAL A 649 -3.29 -56.17 25.42
N LEU A 650 -4.56 -55.76 25.33
CA LEU A 650 -5.50 -55.78 26.46
C LEU A 650 -5.75 -57.21 26.98
N ARG A 651 -5.85 -58.21 26.09
CA ARG A 651 -5.98 -59.63 26.47
C ARG A 651 -4.74 -60.14 27.19
N LEU A 652 -3.54 -59.75 26.74
CA LEU A 652 -2.27 -60.08 27.39
C LEU A 652 -2.12 -59.37 28.75
N ILE A 653 -2.50 -58.10 28.85
CA ILE A 653 -2.55 -57.35 30.13
C ILE A 653 -3.51 -58.01 31.11
N LYS A 654 -4.72 -58.41 30.67
CA LYS A 654 -5.68 -59.14 31.52
C LYS A 654 -5.08 -60.44 32.07
N ILE A 655 -4.39 -61.22 31.23
CA ILE A 655 -3.69 -62.44 31.65
C ILE A 655 -2.58 -62.10 32.67
N ALA A 656 -1.80 -61.04 32.44
CA ALA A 656 -0.75 -60.61 33.36
C ALA A 656 -1.30 -60.12 34.71
N LEU A 657 -2.38 -59.35 34.73
CA LEU A 657 -3.04 -58.89 35.95
C LEU A 657 -3.63 -60.05 36.75
N ILE A 658 -4.25 -61.04 36.09
CA ILE A 658 -4.73 -62.26 36.74
C ILE A 658 -3.56 -63.06 37.36
N ARG A 659 -2.39 -63.12 36.70
CA ARG A 659 -1.17 -63.71 37.31
C ARG A 659 -0.67 -62.94 38.53
N ILE A 660 -0.66 -61.61 38.48
CA ILE A 660 -0.20 -60.77 39.60
C ILE A 660 -1.15 -60.97 40.79
N TYR A 661 -2.47 -60.89 40.58
CA TYR A 661 -3.49 -61.13 41.60
C TYR A 661 -3.40 -62.55 42.21
N SER A 662 -3.26 -63.58 41.36
CA SER A 662 -3.14 -64.97 41.83
C SER A 662 -1.80 -65.31 42.49
N ARG A 663 -0.73 -64.53 42.24
CA ARG A 663 0.52 -64.61 42.99
C ARG A 663 0.41 -63.93 44.36
N ILE A 664 -0.24 -62.78 44.45
CA ILE A 664 -0.44 -62.04 45.72
C ILE A 664 -1.30 -62.86 46.69
N ASN A 665 -2.35 -63.54 46.18
CA ASN A 665 -3.27 -64.32 47.01
C ASN A 665 -2.83 -65.78 47.28
N ARG A 666 -1.55 -66.14 47.10
CA ARG A 666 -1.04 -67.48 47.50
C ARG A 666 -0.85 -67.56 49.01
N VAL A 667 -1.87 -68.03 49.71
CA VAL A 667 -1.78 -68.45 51.11
C VAL A 667 -0.82 -69.64 51.23
N GLN A 668 0.22 -69.52 52.06
CA GLN A 668 1.12 -70.62 52.43
C GLN A 668 0.38 -71.60 53.36
N PRO A 669 0.32 -72.91 53.06
CA PRO A 669 -0.27 -73.88 53.99
C PRO A 669 0.63 -74.08 55.22
N TYR A 670 0.06 -73.84 56.41
CA TYR A 670 0.74 -74.07 57.68
C TYR A 670 0.92 -75.58 57.92
N PRO A 671 2.13 -76.09 58.26
CA PRO A 671 2.34 -77.51 58.48
C PRO A 671 1.69 -77.96 59.80
N VAL A 672 0.68 -78.82 59.69
CA VAL A 672 0.07 -79.48 60.86
C VAL A 672 1.09 -80.49 61.41
N LYS A 673 1.53 -80.27 62.65
CA LYS A 673 2.28 -81.29 63.40
C LYS A 673 1.30 -82.35 63.88
N ASN A 674 1.47 -83.58 63.41
CA ASN A 674 0.82 -84.75 64.01
C ASN A 674 1.41 -84.97 65.41
N VAL A 675 0.52 -85.18 66.39
CA VAL A 675 0.80 -85.63 67.77
C VAL A 675 -0.12 -86.79 68.05
#